data_AF-A0A8C5HHT7-F1
#
_entry.id   AF-A0A8C5HHT7-F1
#
_cell.length_a   1.000
_cell.length_b   1.000
_cell.length_c   1.000
_cell.angle_alpha   90.00
_cell.angle_beta   90.00
_cell.angle_gamma   90.00
#
_symmetry.space_group_name_H-M   'P 1'
#
loop_
_entity.id
_entity.type
_entity.pdbx_description
1 polymer ?
#
loop_
_entity_poly.entity_id
_entity_poly.type
_entity_poly.pdbx_seq_one_letter_code
_entity_poly.pdbx_strand_id
1 'polypeptide(L)'
;MYTLKHESIYFPVHHAFHSMSIKRKVSFKIKDKSNMRVIKYLFLTSCPRPTQYRFVTHFWVPTHQLRITALTSDVCVSVCNRCFNLSPSQAVHDNQILIVIGETGSGKTTQITQYLAEAGYTARGKIGCTQPRRVAAMSVAKRVSEEYGCCLGQEVGYTIRFEDCTSPETAIKYMTDGMLLRECLIDSELGQYAIIMLDEAHERTIHTDVLFGLLKKTVQKRTDMKLIVTSATLDAVKFSQYFYEAPIFTIPGRTYPVEVLYTKEPETDYLDASLITVMQIHLTEPPGDILVFLTGQEEIDTACEILYERMKSLGPDVPELIILPVYSALPSEMQTRIFDPAPPGSRKVVIATNIAETSLTIDGIYYVVDPGFVKQKVYNSKTGIDQLVVTPISQAQAKQRAGRAGRTGPGKCYRLYTERAYRDEMLTTNVPEIQRTNLASTVLSLKAMGINDLLSFDFMDAPPMETLITAMEQLYTLGALDDEGLLTRLGRRMAEFPLEPMLCKMLIMSVHLGCSEEMLTIVSMLSVQNVFYRPKDKQALADQKKAKFHQPEGDHLTLLAVYNSWKNNKFSNPWCYENFIQARSLRRAQDIRKQMLGIMDRHKLDVVSCGKATVRVQKAICSGFFRNAAKKDPQEGYRTLIDQQVVYIHPSSALFNRQPEWVVYHELVLTTKEYMREVTTIDPRWLVEFSPAFFKVSDPTRLSKQKKQQRLEPLYNRYEEPNAWRISRAFRRR
;
A
#
# COMPACT_ATOMS: atom_id res chain seq x y z
N MET A 1 -1.31 73.99 5.16
CA MET A 1 -2.45 73.12 4.78
C MET A 1 -1.95 72.11 3.76
N TYR A 2 -2.00 70.83 4.12
CA TYR A 2 -2.33 69.61 3.33
C TYR A 2 -2.36 69.69 1.78
N THR A 3 -2.03 68.70 0.94
CA THR A 3 -1.37 67.36 0.92
C THR A 3 -1.67 66.75 -0.47
N LEU A 4 -0.77 65.90 -1.02
CA LEU A 4 -1.00 64.62 -1.76
C LEU A 4 -1.88 64.65 -3.05
N LYS A 5 -1.76 63.80 -4.09
CA LYS A 5 -1.07 62.53 -4.40
C LYS A 5 -1.27 62.27 -5.92
N HIS A 6 -0.31 61.65 -6.61
CA HIS A 6 -0.55 60.89 -7.83
C HIS A 6 0.59 59.90 -8.06
N GLU A 7 0.27 58.62 -8.28
CA GLU A 7 1.20 57.68 -8.92
C GLU A 7 0.43 56.54 -9.58
N SER A 8 0.57 56.44 -10.91
CA SER A 8 0.35 55.23 -11.71
C SER A 8 1.09 55.45 -13.02
N ILE A 9 2.10 54.64 -13.36
CA ILE A 9 2.67 54.63 -14.71
C ILE A 9 2.90 53.19 -15.19
N TYR A 10 2.32 52.97 -16.37
CA TYR A 10 2.50 51.89 -17.33
C TYR A 10 3.93 51.81 -17.90
N PHE A 11 4.42 50.60 -18.17
CA PHE A 11 5.47 50.36 -19.18
C PHE A 11 4.85 50.29 -20.59
N PRO A 12 5.59 50.66 -21.65
CA PRO A 12 6.15 49.60 -22.51
C PRO A 12 7.44 49.95 -23.35
N VAL A 13 7.95 48.92 -24.04
CA VAL A 13 8.54 48.93 -25.43
C VAL A 13 10.07 49.10 -25.65
N HIS A 14 10.65 47.97 -26.13
CA HIS A 14 11.56 47.72 -27.28
C HIS A 14 13.08 48.07 -27.35
N HIS A 15 13.80 47.00 -27.74
CA HIS A 15 14.93 46.82 -28.68
C HIS A 15 16.30 47.53 -28.54
N ALA A 16 17.30 46.67 -28.24
CA ALA A 16 18.40 46.24 -29.12
C ALA A 16 19.78 46.96 -29.13
N PHE A 17 20.80 46.07 -29.19
CA PHE A 17 22.17 46.18 -29.69
C PHE A 17 23.33 46.76 -28.84
N HIS A 18 24.44 46.01 -28.94
CA HIS A 18 25.87 46.34 -28.82
C HIS A 18 26.66 46.21 -27.49
N SER A 19 27.47 45.14 -27.47
CA SER A 19 28.95 45.09 -27.35
C SER A 19 29.72 45.83 -26.25
N MET A 20 30.70 45.06 -25.75
CA MET A 20 32.04 45.44 -25.26
C MET A 20 32.24 45.79 -23.78
N SER A 21 33.03 44.90 -23.17
CA SER A 21 33.84 45.04 -21.96
C SER A 21 34.60 46.37 -21.86
N ILE A 22 34.98 46.75 -20.62
CA ILE A 22 36.37 47.09 -20.24
C ILE A 22 36.50 47.49 -18.75
N LYS A 23 37.43 46.79 -18.04
CA LYS A 23 38.42 47.25 -17.02
C LYS A 23 37.86 47.79 -15.68
N ARG A 24 38.47 47.59 -14.50
CA ARG A 24 39.87 47.55 -13.99
C ARG A 24 39.73 47.35 -12.44
N LYS A 25 40.66 46.92 -11.58
CA LYS A 25 42.09 46.59 -11.63
C LYS A 25 42.48 45.92 -10.30
N VAL A 26 43.52 45.10 -10.37
CA VAL A 26 44.28 44.38 -9.34
C VAL A 26 45.18 45.32 -8.51
N SER A 27 45.45 44.99 -7.23
CA SER A 27 46.81 44.93 -6.63
C SER A 27 46.78 44.45 -5.17
N PHE A 28 47.57 43.43 -4.81
CA PHE A 28 48.70 43.55 -3.86
C PHE A 28 49.58 42.29 -3.92
N LYS A 29 50.90 42.49 -3.85
CA LYS A 29 51.96 41.51 -4.08
C LYS A 29 52.77 41.31 -2.79
N ILE A 30 52.80 40.06 -2.32
CA ILE A 30 53.87 39.29 -1.63
C ILE A 30 54.84 40.00 -0.68
N LYS A 31 54.91 39.55 0.58
CA LYS A 31 56.18 39.21 1.26
C LYS A 31 55.99 38.35 2.52
N ASP A 32 56.83 37.31 2.56
CA ASP A 32 57.44 36.65 3.72
C ASP A 32 56.84 35.45 4.44
N LYS A 33 57.81 34.60 4.80
CA LYS A 33 57.77 33.23 5.34
C LYS A 33 57.25 33.17 6.78
N SER A 34 56.96 31.94 7.20
CA SER A 34 56.83 31.45 8.59
C SER A 34 55.52 31.73 9.33
N ASN A 35 54.63 30.73 9.38
CA ASN A 35 54.05 30.20 10.63
C ASN A 35 52.91 29.23 10.31
N MET A 36 53.26 27.93 10.25
CA MET A 36 52.30 26.85 10.28
C MET A 36 51.97 26.57 11.75
N ARG A 37 50.89 27.17 12.28
CA ARG A 37 50.34 26.78 13.58
C ARG A 37 49.34 25.64 13.39
N VAL A 38 49.83 24.45 13.70
CA VAL A 38 49.07 23.24 13.98
C VAL A 38 48.30 23.45 15.30
N ILE A 39 46.97 23.35 15.29
CA ILE A 39 46.19 23.09 16.49
C ILE A 39 45.76 21.63 16.46
N LYS A 40 46.31 20.88 17.41
CA LYS A 40 46.04 19.48 17.73
C LYS A 40 44.60 19.31 18.24
N TYR A 41 43.95 18.23 17.84
CA TYR A 41 43.11 17.46 18.77
C TYR A 41 43.83 16.15 19.08
N LEU A 42 43.98 15.92 20.38
CA LEU A 42 44.74 14.86 21.02
C LEU A 42 43.79 13.66 21.25
N PHE A 43 44.07 12.50 20.69
CA PHE A 43 43.58 11.23 21.22
C PHE A 43 44.78 10.47 21.77
N LEU A 44 44.88 10.42 23.10
CA LEU A 44 45.82 9.61 23.84
C LEU A 44 45.28 8.17 23.86
N THR A 45 45.96 7.25 23.17
CA THR A 45 45.99 5.84 23.58
C THR A 45 47.44 5.38 23.60
N SER A 46 47.81 4.82 24.74
CA SER A 46 49.16 4.51 25.18
C SER A 46 49.51 3.08 24.76
N CYS A 47 50.57 2.88 23.97
CA CYS A 47 51.33 1.62 23.99
C CYS A 47 52.77 1.82 23.48
N PRO A 48 53.81 1.25 24.13
CA PRO A 48 55.19 1.62 23.84
C PRO A 48 55.97 0.53 23.05
N ARG A 49 56.72 0.96 22.03
CA ARG A 49 58.16 0.70 21.76
C ARG A 49 58.51 0.60 20.25
N PRO A 50 59.78 0.92 19.86
CA PRO A 50 60.15 1.32 18.51
C PRO A 50 60.99 0.27 17.74
N THR A 51 61.41 0.63 16.51
CA THR A 51 62.31 -0.04 15.52
C THR A 51 61.52 -0.68 14.35
N GLN A 52 61.81 -0.52 13.06
CA GLN A 52 62.89 0.09 12.29
C GLN A 52 62.49 0.07 10.79
N TYR A 53 63.17 0.88 9.95
CA TYR A 53 63.26 0.84 8.47
C TYR A 53 62.13 1.41 7.57
N ARG A 54 62.51 2.50 6.89
CA ARG A 54 61.96 3.01 5.63
C ARG A 54 62.21 2.02 4.49
N PHE A 55 61.18 1.72 3.71
CA PHE A 55 61.30 1.55 2.26
C PHE A 55 60.19 2.37 1.58
N VAL A 56 60.59 3.24 0.68
CA VAL A 56 59.71 4.02 -0.19
C VAL A 56 59.55 3.21 -1.47
N THR A 57 58.34 2.73 -1.73
CA THR A 57 57.93 2.27 -3.07
C THR A 57 56.63 2.96 -3.42
N HIS A 58 56.72 3.84 -4.42
CA HIS A 58 55.57 4.48 -5.06
C HIS A 58 54.70 3.42 -5.74
N PHE A 59 53.49 3.19 -5.23
CA PHE A 59 52.41 2.59 -6.01
C PHE A 59 51.39 3.67 -6.35
N TRP A 60 51.22 3.91 -7.64
CA TRP A 60 50.10 4.66 -8.19
C TRP A 60 48.82 3.85 -7.96
N VAL A 61 47.91 4.36 -7.14
CA VAL A 61 46.55 3.84 -7.01
C VAL A 61 45.63 4.72 -7.88
N PRO A 62 44.81 4.14 -8.78
CA PRO A 62 43.87 4.91 -9.59
C PRO A 62 42.86 5.67 -8.73
N THR A 63 42.54 6.89 -9.13
CA THR A 63 41.74 7.92 -8.45
C THR A 63 40.24 7.59 -8.23
N HIS A 64 39.83 6.32 -8.26
CA HIS A 64 38.42 5.91 -8.07
C HIS A 64 38.02 5.54 -6.64
N GLN A 65 38.97 5.42 -5.69
CA GLN A 65 38.68 4.97 -4.31
C GLN A 65 38.41 6.08 -3.28
N LEU A 66 38.38 7.36 -3.68
CA LEU A 66 38.37 8.50 -2.74
C LEU A 66 37.07 9.33 -2.72
N ARG A 67 35.98 8.88 -3.35
CA ARG A 67 34.76 9.70 -3.48
C ARG A 67 33.84 9.74 -2.25
N ILE A 68 33.96 8.84 -1.27
CA ILE A 68 32.98 8.75 -0.15
C ILE A 68 33.57 9.19 1.21
N THR A 69 34.87 9.41 1.35
CA THR A 69 35.48 9.76 2.65
C THR A 69 35.23 11.20 3.13
N ALA A 70 34.53 12.05 2.37
CA ALA A 70 34.37 13.47 2.72
C ALA A 70 32.94 13.90 3.12
N LEU A 71 31.95 12.99 3.14
CA LEU A 71 30.54 13.33 3.44
C LEU A 71 29.93 12.56 4.63
N THR A 72 30.69 11.69 5.30
CA THR A 72 30.16 10.80 6.35
C THR A 72 30.27 11.33 7.78
N SER A 73 30.49 12.62 8.01
CA SER A 73 30.66 13.15 9.38
C SER A 73 29.36 13.18 10.21
N ASP A 74 28.17 13.05 9.61
CA ASP A 74 26.90 13.25 10.33
C ASP A 74 25.85 12.11 10.23
N VAL A 75 26.16 10.96 9.59
CA VAL A 75 25.20 9.83 9.53
C VAL A 75 25.89 8.50 9.83
N CYS A 76 25.97 8.17 11.12
CA CYS A 76 26.57 6.92 11.58
C CYS A 76 25.51 5.79 11.51
N VAL A 77 25.49 4.97 10.46
CA VAL A 77 24.56 3.83 10.29
C VAL A 77 25.19 2.54 10.85
N SER A 78 24.41 1.68 11.53
CA SER A 78 24.90 0.46 12.19
C SER A 78 25.67 -0.49 11.26
N VAL A 79 25.22 -0.61 10.02
CA VAL A 79 25.84 -1.44 8.97
C VAL A 79 27.23 -0.94 8.55
N CYS A 80 27.56 0.34 8.77
CA CYS A 80 28.83 0.96 8.40
C CYS A 80 29.94 0.82 9.47
N ASN A 81 29.60 0.35 10.68
CA ASN A 81 30.63 0.17 11.73
C ASN A 81 31.62 -0.93 11.32
N ARG A 82 32.90 -0.59 11.23
CA ARG A 82 34.06 -1.51 11.07
C ARG A 82 34.28 -2.47 12.27
N CYS A 83 33.24 -2.78 13.04
CA CYS A 83 33.29 -3.68 14.19
C CYS A 83 32.80 -5.10 13.86
N PHE A 84 32.61 -5.45 12.59
CA PHE A 84 32.23 -6.80 12.20
C PHE A 84 33.47 -7.68 11.97
N ASN A 85 33.51 -8.86 12.60
CA ASN A 85 34.52 -9.91 12.33
C ASN A 85 34.33 -10.60 10.96
N LEU A 86 33.22 -10.34 10.25
CA LEU A 86 32.93 -10.72 8.87
C LEU A 86 32.09 -9.63 8.19
N SER A 87 32.52 -9.11 7.04
CA SER A 87 31.72 -8.11 6.31
C SER A 87 30.46 -8.75 5.70
N PRO A 88 29.33 -8.01 5.58
CA PRO A 88 28.13 -8.50 4.89
C PRO A 88 28.42 -9.03 3.47
N SER A 89 29.39 -8.42 2.78
CA SER A 89 29.86 -8.86 1.46
C SER A 89 30.50 -10.25 1.48
N GLN A 90 31.21 -10.61 2.55
CA GLN A 90 31.83 -11.93 2.69
C GLN A 90 30.79 -13.01 3.01
N ALA A 91 29.84 -12.73 3.91
CA ALA A 91 28.72 -13.63 4.18
C ALA A 91 27.88 -13.91 2.92
N VAL A 92 27.67 -12.89 2.08
CA VAL A 92 26.99 -13.05 0.78
C VAL A 92 27.88 -13.78 -0.22
N HIS A 93 29.20 -13.60 -0.21
CA HIS A 93 30.11 -14.32 -1.10
C HIS A 93 30.06 -15.84 -0.85
N ASP A 94 30.13 -16.24 0.43
CA ASP A 94 30.27 -17.65 0.82
C ASP A 94 28.96 -18.43 0.76
N ASN A 95 27.81 -17.74 0.73
CA ASN A 95 26.50 -18.36 0.75
C ASN A 95 25.68 -17.99 -0.50
N GLN A 96 24.91 -18.95 -1.02
CA GLN A 96 23.99 -18.68 -2.13
C GLN A 96 22.70 -18.02 -1.64
N ILE A 97 22.18 -18.47 -0.49
CA ILE A 97 21.04 -17.88 0.21
C ILE A 97 21.51 -17.38 1.57
N LEU A 98 21.15 -16.15 1.93
CA LEU A 98 21.46 -15.55 3.22
C LEU A 98 20.23 -14.91 3.84
N ILE A 99 19.94 -15.24 5.10
CA ILE A 99 18.89 -14.58 5.88
C ILE A 99 19.55 -13.45 6.68
N VAL A 100 19.14 -12.20 6.46
CA VAL A 100 19.68 -11.06 7.21
C VAL A 100 18.62 -10.51 8.16
N ILE A 101 18.94 -10.51 9.45
CA ILE A 101 18.11 -9.89 10.48
C ILE A 101 18.72 -8.55 10.83
N GLY A 102 17.87 -7.53 10.95
CA GLY A 102 18.27 -6.28 11.59
C GLY A 102 17.07 -5.41 11.82
N GLU A 103 17.11 -4.59 12.86
CA GLU A 103 16.03 -3.67 13.19
C GLU A 103 15.78 -2.66 12.05
N THR A 104 14.61 -2.04 12.06
CA THR A 104 14.33 -0.95 11.13
C THR A 104 15.27 0.22 11.39
N GLY A 105 15.77 0.86 10.34
CA GLY A 105 16.74 1.96 10.48
C GLY A 105 18.20 1.51 10.65
N SER A 106 18.47 0.20 10.74
CA SER A 106 19.85 -0.33 10.76
C SER A 106 20.60 -0.15 9.43
N GLY A 107 19.92 0.21 8.35
CA GLY A 107 20.50 0.43 7.02
C GLY A 107 20.49 -0.80 6.12
N LYS A 108 19.69 -1.84 6.41
CA LYS A 108 19.61 -3.07 5.58
C LYS A 108 19.38 -2.74 4.10
N THR A 109 18.29 -2.05 3.80
CA THR A 109 17.85 -1.74 2.44
C THR A 109 18.75 -0.76 1.70
N THR A 110 19.29 0.22 2.43
CA THR A 110 20.06 1.33 1.85
C THR A 110 21.51 0.93 1.64
N GLN A 111 22.15 0.29 2.63
CA GLN A 111 23.60 0.06 2.61
C GLN A 111 23.98 -1.30 1.99
N ILE A 112 23.20 -2.37 2.21
CA ILE A 112 23.56 -3.71 1.71
C ILE A 112 23.64 -3.71 0.18
N THR A 113 22.68 -3.11 -0.51
CA THR A 113 22.67 -3.02 -1.98
C THR A 113 23.89 -2.26 -2.53
N GLN A 114 24.30 -1.16 -1.87
CA GLN A 114 25.48 -0.38 -2.24
C GLN A 114 26.77 -1.20 -2.04
N TYR A 115 26.91 -1.89 -0.91
CA TYR A 115 28.08 -2.75 -0.67
C TYR A 115 28.18 -3.91 -1.67
N LEU A 116 27.05 -4.45 -2.10
CA LEU A 116 27.02 -5.49 -3.14
C LEU A 116 27.41 -4.93 -4.51
N ALA A 117 27.02 -3.70 -4.82
CA ALA A 117 27.46 -3.03 -6.04
C ALA A 117 28.97 -2.77 -6.03
N GLU A 118 29.52 -2.27 -4.92
CA GLU A 118 30.96 -2.04 -4.74
C GLU A 118 31.78 -3.33 -4.75
N ALA A 119 31.20 -4.44 -4.26
CA ALA A 119 31.82 -5.77 -4.33
C ALA A 119 31.87 -6.35 -5.76
N GLY A 120 31.32 -5.66 -6.76
CA GLY A 120 31.44 -6.00 -8.18
C GLY A 120 30.35 -6.92 -8.73
N TYR A 121 29.25 -7.15 -8.00
CA TYR A 121 28.15 -7.99 -8.48
C TYR A 121 27.39 -7.35 -9.66
N THR A 122 27.45 -6.03 -9.80
CA THR A 122 26.83 -5.28 -10.90
C THR A 122 27.46 -5.56 -12.27
N ALA A 123 28.69 -6.10 -12.31
CA ALA A 123 29.32 -6.54 -13.54
C ALA A 123 28.69 -7.82 -14.13
N ARG A 124 27.97 -8.61 -13.32
CA ARG A 124 27.33 -9.88 -13.72
C ARG A 124 25.85 -9.74 -14.05
N GLY A 125 25.23 -8.64 -13.63
CA GLY A 125 23.80 -8.40 -13.75
C GLY A 125 23.34 -7.35 -12.75
N LYS A 126 22.05 -7.03 -12.75
CA LYS A 126 21.47 -6.04 -11.83
C LYS A 126 21.32 -6.60 -10.42
N ILE A 127 21.29 -5.70 -9.45
CA ILE A 127 20.89 -5.99 -8.07
C ILE A 127 19.44 -5.52 -7.92
N GLY A 128 18.53 -6.46 -7.71
CA GLY A 128 17.12 -6.18 -7.47
C GLY A 128 16.79 -6.21 -5.98
N CYS A 129 16.25 -5.13 -5.43
CA CYS A 129 15.74 -5.09 -4.07
C CYS A 129 14.22 -4.92 -4.11
N THR A 130 13.48 -5.86 -3.52
CA THR A 130 12.03 -5.73 -3.42
C THR A 130 11.62 -5.01 -2.14
N GLN A 131 10.47 -4.34 -2.20
CA GLN A 131 9.83 -3.66 -1.09
C GLN A 131 8.32 -3.92 -1.16
N PRO A 132 7.66 -4.27 -0.04
CA PRO A 132 6.21 -4.51 -0.06
C PRO A 132 5.43 -3.22 -0.37
N ARG A 133 5.99 -2.04 -0.08
CA ARG A 133 5.30 -0.75 -0.21
C ARG A 133 5.90 0.13 -1.31
N ARG A 134 5.03 0.68 -2.15
CA ARG A 134 5.39 1.59 -3.26
C ARG A 134 6.19 2.81 -2.80
N VAL A 135 5.73 3.48 -1.74
CA VAL A 135 6.38 4.70 -1.23
C VAL A 135 7.78 4.39 -0.72
N ALA A 136 7.97 3.25 -0.04
CA ALA A 136 9.28 2.81 0.45
C ALA A 136 10.24 2.53 -0.71
N ALA A 137 9.80 1.82 -1.75
CA ALA A 137 10.63 1.57 -2.95
C ALA A 137 11.12 2.89 -3.59
N MET A 138 10.23 3.87 -3.75
CA MET A 138 10.57 5.18 -4.34
C MET A 138 11.50 5.99 -3.43
N SER A 139 11.19 6.10 -2.15
CA SER A 139 11.96 6.92 -1.20
C SER A 139 13.36 6.35 -0.97
N VAL A 140 13.46 5.02 -0.86
CA VAL A 140 14.76 4.34 -0.71
C VAL A 140 15.59 4.50 -1.99
N ALA A 141 15.01 4.29 -3.17
CA ALA A 141 15.73 4.50 -4.43
C ALA A 141 16.25 5.93 -4.56
N LYS A 142 15.42 6.92 -4.22
CA LYS A 142 15.83 8.33 -4.21
C LYS A 142 16.97 8.57 -3.23
N ARG A 143 16.84 8.09 -1.99
CA ARG A 143 17.87 8.24 -0.96
C ARG A 143 19.19 7.58 -1.37
N VAL A 144 19.14 6.38 -1.93
CA VAL A 144 20.32 5.64 -2.37
C VAL A 144 20.94 6.30 -3.60
N SER A 145 20.15 6.90 -4.51
CA SER A 145 20.72 7.70 -5.60
C SER A 145 21.49 8.93 -5.11
N GLU A 146 20.99 9.59 -4.05
CA GLU A 146 21.67 10.72 -3.40
C GLU A 146 22.96 10.27 -2.70
N GLU A 147 22.94 9.14 -2.00
CA GLU A 147 24.12 8.58 -1.31
C GLU A 147 25.18 8.04 -2.28
N TYR A 148 24.74 7.36 -3.35
CA TYR A 148 25.61 6.81 -4.39
C TYR A 148 26.17 7.90 -5.33
N GLY A 149 25.56 9.09 -5.33
CA GLY A 149 26.00 10.24 -6.13
C GLY A 149 25.57 10.19 -7.59
N CYS A 150 24.42 9.58 -7.90
CA CYS A 150 23.87 9.46 -9.25
C CYS A 150 22.48 10.12 -9.38
N CYS A 151 22.04 10.39 -10.61
CA CYS A 151 20.66 10.81 -10.84
C CYS A 151 19.71 9.61 -10.74
N LEU A 152 18.58 9.78 -10.05
CA LEU A 152 17.54 8.76 -9.99
C LEU A 152 17.06 8.39 -11.41
N GLY A 153 17.06 7.09 -11.70
CA GLY A 153 16.73 6.52 -13.02
C GLY A 153 17.95 6.19 -13.88
N GLN A 154 19.16 6.60 -13.50
CA GLN A 154 20.42 6.15 -14.11
C GLN A 154 20.90 4.88 -13.43
N GLU A 155 22.04 4.89 -12.73
CA GLU A 155 22.64 3.74 -12.05
C GLU A 155 21.74 3.15 -10.95
N VAL A 156 21.03 4.02 -10.22
CA VAL A 156 20.01 3.65 -9.24
C VAL A 156 18.63 4.04 -9.77
N GLY A 157 17.70 3.09 -9.81
CA GLY A 157 16.35 3.32 -10.31
C GLY A 157 15.31 2.54 -9.52
N TYR A 158 14.03 2.78 -9.84
CA TYR A 158 12.95 2.01 -9.26
C TYR A 158 11.86 1.65 -10.27
N THR A 159 11.17 0.54 -10.02
CA THR A 159 10.01 0.11 -10.80
C THR A 159 8.88 -0.31 -9.87
N ILE A 160 7.75 0.37 -9.95
CA ILE A 160 6.54 0.03 -9.18
C ILE A 160 5.36 -0.13 -10.13
N ARG A 161 4.25 -0.69 -9.64
CA ARG A 161 3.04 -0.79 -10.46
C ARG A 161 2.63 0.60 -10.94
N PHE A 162 2.52 0.72 -12.26
CA PHE A 162 2.15 1.94 -12.99
C PHE A 162 3.20 3.07 -13.07
N GLU A 163 4.45 2.81 -12.70
CA GLU A 163 5.52 3.82 -12.77
C GLU A 163 6.89 3.13 -12.84
N ASP A 164 7.67 3.45 -13.86
CA ASP A 164 9.01 2.89 -14.07
C ASP A 164 10.01 4.02 -14.29
N CYS A 165 10.98 4.12 -13.38
CA CYS A 165 12.05 5.11 -13.38
C CYS A 165 13.39 4.36 -13.41
N THR A 166 13.64 3.68 -14.52
CA THR A 166 14.86 2.93 -14.79
C THR A 166 15.36 3.21 -16.21
N SER A 167 16.63 2.90 -16.45
CA SER A 167 17.29 3.01 -17.75
C SER A 167 18.14 1.77 -18.01
N PRO A 168 18.70 1.60 -19.22
CA PRO A 168 19.67 0.54 -19.50
C PRO A 168 20.90 0.58 -18.58
N GLU A 169 21.26 1.76 -18.06
CA GLU A 169 22.40 1.97 -17.14
C GLU A 169 22.08 1.56 -15.69
N THR A 170 20.82 1.26 -15.35
CA THR A 170 20.42 0.92 -13.99
C THR A 170 21.04 -0.39 -13.53
N ALA A 171 21.90 -0.29 -12.52
CA ALA A 171 22.61 -1.38 -11.88
C ALA A 171 21.93 -1.82 -10.57
N ILE A 172 21.40 -0.86 -9.79
CA ILE A 172 20.64 -1.13 -8.56
C ILE A 172 19.18 -0.73 -8.79
N LYS A 173 18.29 -1.71 -8.73
CA LYS A 173 16.87 -1.51 -8.99
C LYS A 173 16.03 -1.84 -7.76
N TYR A 174 15.32 -0.84 -7.25
CA TYR A 174 14.32 -1.01 -6.21
C TYR A 174 12.96 -1.25 -6.83
N MET A 175 12.21 -2.24 -6.38
CA MET A 175 10.90 -2.52 -6.97
C MET A 175 9.90 -3.02 -5.96
N THR A 176 8.61 -2.96 -6.29
CA THR A 176 7.62 -3.67 -5.48
C THR A 176 7.66 -5.16 -5.76
N ASP A 177 7.32 -5.98 -4.75
CA ASP A 177 7.24 -7.45 -4.86
C ASP A 177 6.43 -7.89 -6.09
N GLY A 178 5.27 -7.27 -6.32
CA GLY A 178 4.43 -7.56 -7.48
C GLY A 178 5.06 -7.23 -8.84
N MET A 179 6.02 -6.30 -8.90
CA MET A 179 6.77 -6.02 -10.14
C MET A 179 7.82 -7.09 -10.40
N LEU A 180 8.55 -7.55 -9.37
CA LEU A 180 9.45 -8.70 -9.53
C LEU A 180 8.68 -9.95 -9.95
N LEU A 181 7.51 -10.20 -9.34
CA LEU A 181 6.64 -11.32 -9.72
C LEU A 181 6.23 -11.24 -11.20
N ARG A 182 5.98 -10.03 -11.71
CA ARG A 182 5.65 -9.82 -13.12
C ARG A 182 6.85 -10.05 -14.03
N GLU A 183 8.06 -9.69 -13.60
CA GLU A 183 9.27 -10.03 -14.35
C GLU A 183 9.49 -11.54 -14.39
N CYS A 184 9.18 -12.26 -13.30
CA CYS A 184 9.18 -13.73 -13.29
C CYS A 184 8.16 -14.35 -14.28
N LEU A 185 7.06 -13.65 -14.63
CA LEU A 185 6.11 -14.12 -15.66
C LEU A 185 6.72 -14.08 -17.07
N ILE A 186 7.61 -13.12 -17.31
CA ILE A 186 8.25 -12.92 -18.61
C ILE A 186 9.53 -13.75 -18.71
N ASP A 187 10.32 -13.76 -17.65
CA ASP A 187 11.59 -14.45 -17.51
C ASP A 187 11.64 -15.20 -16.17
N SER A 188 11.34 -16.50 -16.21
CA SER A 188 11.33 -17.35 -15.02
C SER A 188 12.72 -17.58 -14.40
N GLU A 189 13.79 -17.34 -15.16
CA GLU A 189 15.18 -17.52 -14.69
C GLU A 189 15.79 -16.22 -14.16
N LEU A 190 15.12 -15.08 -14.36
CA LEU A 190 15.58 -13.75 -13.94
C LEU A 190 17.01 -13.46 -14.42
N GLY A 191 17.30 -13.76 -15.70
CA GLY A 191 18.62 -13.67 -16.33
C GLY A 191 19.30 -12.31 -16.17
N GLN A 192 18.51 -11.25 -16.01
CA GLN A 192 19.00 -9.88 -15.83
C GLN A 192 19.59 -9.60 -14.45
N TYR A 193 19.33 -10.43 -13.45
CA TYR A 193 19.72 -10.20 -12.06
C TYR A 193 20.83 -11.16 -11.62
N ALA A 194 21.83 -10.60 -10.95
CA ALA A 194 22.87 -11.37 -10.26
C ALA A 194 22.47 -11.63 -8.79
N ILE A 195 21.80 -10.66 -8.17
CA ILE A 195 21.32 -10.75 -6.79
C ILE A 195 19.89 -10.24 -6.70
N ILE A 196 19.05 -10.98 -6.00
CA ILE A 196 17.74 -10.52 -5.55
C ILE A 196 17.75 -10.44 -4.01
N MET A 197 17.34 -9.28 -3.51
CA MET A 197 17.13 -9.02 -2.08
C MET A 197 15.62 -8.85 -1.85
N LEU A 198 15.01 -9.78 -1.12
CA LEU A 198 13.63 -9.71 -0.68
C LEU A 198 13.57 -9.03 0.69
N ASP A 199 13.20 -7.75 0.72
CA ASP A 199 13.20 -6.96 1.95
C ASP A 199 11.85 -6.90 2.64
N GLU A 200 11.89 -6.59 3.93
CA GLU A 200 10.73 -6.53 4.82
C GLU A 200 9.90 -7.83 4.76
N ALA A 201 10.57 -8.98 4.63
CA ALA A 201 9.98 -10.31 4.50
C ALA A 201 9.00 -10.69 5.63
N HIS A 202 9.06 -10.00 6.76
CA HIS A 202 8.14 -10.15 7.88
C HIS A 202 6.74 -9.57 7.63
N GLU A 203 6.54 -8.70 6.63
CA GLU A 203 5.20 -8.27 6.23
C GLU A 203 4.39 -9.42 5.59
N ARG A 204 5.07 -10.47 5.10
CA ARG A 204 4.46 -11.72 4.57
C ARG A 204 3.30 -11.44 3.60
N THR A 205 3.57 -10.58 2.61
CA THR A 205 2.61 -10.27 1.55
C THR A 205 2.41 -11.47 0.62
N ILE A 206 1.27 -11.53 -0.09
CA ILE A 206 1.00 -12.63 -1.03
C ILE A 206 2.10 -12.74 -2.08
N HIS A 207 2.58 -11.60 -2.60
CA HIS A 207 3.60 -11.58 -3.63
C HIS A 207 4.96 -12.04 -3.10
N THR A 208 5.33 -11.65 -1.87
CA THR A 208 6.57 -12.12 -1.23
C THR A 208 6.56 -13.64 -1.05
N ASP A 209 5.45 -14.21 -0.57
CA ASP A 209 5.32 -15.65 -0.32
C ASP A 209 5.37 -16.47 -1.63
N VAL A 210 4.76 -15.96 -2.70
CA VAL A 210 4.88 -16.57 -4.03
C VAL A 210 6.33 -16.47 -4.53
N LEU A 211 6.98 -15.32 -4.37
CA LEU A 211 8.38 -15.13 -4.73
C LEU A 211 9.31 -16.07 -3.98
N PHE A 212 9.05 -16.38 -2.70
CA PHE A 212 9.82 -17.39 -1.97
C PHE A 212 9.81 -18.75 -2.67
N GLY A 213 8.64 -19.26 -3.03
CA GLY A 213 8.52 -20.55 -3.72
C GLY A 213 9.14 -20.55 -5.12
N LEU A 214 9.02 -19.44 -5.85
CA LEU A 214 9.63 -19.29 -7.17
C LEU A 214 11.15 -19.21 -7.09
N LEU A 215 11.68 -18.30 -6.26
CA LEU A 215 13.12 -18.06 -6.15
C LEU A 215 13.85 -19.23 -5.51
N LYS A 216 13.21 -19.95 -4.58
CA LYS A 216 13.76 -21.21 -4.04
C LYS A 216 14.03 -22.24 -5.14
N LYS A 217 13.16 -22.34 -6.15
CA LYS A 217 13.37 -23.18 -7.34
C LYS A 217 14.39 -22.58 -8.32
N THR A 218 14.37 -21.25 -8.52
CA THR A 218 15.30 -20.58 -9.44
C THR A 218 16.74 -20.68 -8.95
N VAL A 219 16.99 -20.49 -7.66
CA VAL A 219 18.32 -20.58 -7.03
C VAL A 219 18.91 -21.99 -7.15
N GLN A 220 18.07 -23.04 -7.10
CA GLN A 220 18.52 -24.42 -7.38
C GLN A 220 18.97 -24.64 -8.82
N LYS A 221 18.36 -23.92 -9.78
CA LYS A 221 18.72 -24.00 -11.21
C LYS A 221 19.90 -23.09 -11.56
N ARG A 222 19.97 -21.91 -10.94
CA ARG A 222 20.96 -20.87 -11.16
C ARG A 222 21.89 -20.72 -9.96
N THR A 223 22.98 -21.48 -9.97
CA THR A 223 24.03 -21.42 -8.94
C THR A 223 24.81 -20.10 -8.94
N ASP A 224 24.75 -19.35 -10.05
CA ASP A 224 25.37 -18.04 -10.21
C ASP A 224 24.58 -16.91 -9.53
N MET A 225 23.28 -17.10 -9.34
CA MET A 225 22.39 -16.13 -8.69
C MET A 225 22.42 -16.28 -7.17
N LYS A 226 22.43 -15.15 -6.46
CA LYS A 226 22.33 -15.11 -4.99
C LYS A 226 21.00 -14.52 -4.52
N LEU A 227 20.50 -15.04 -3.41
CA LEU A 227 19.25 -14.61 -2.78
C LEU A 227 19.51 -14.12 -1.36
N ILE A 228 19.04 -12.91 -1.05
CA ILE A 228 19.12 -12.34 0.30
C ILE A 228 17.68 -12.11 0.77
N VAL A 229 17.34 -12.64 1.94
CA VAL A 229 16.02 -12.41 2.56
C VAL A 229 16.22 -11.59 3.81
N THR A 230 15.67 -10.38 3.84
CA THR A 230 15.88 -9.46 4.96
C THR A 230 14.61 -9.25 5.77
N SER A 231 14.77 -9.32 7.10
CA SER A 231 13.67 -9.26 8.05
C SER A 231 14.02 -8.43 9.28
N ALA A 232 13.01 -7.81 9.90
CA ALA A 232 13.15 -7.07 11.14
C ALA A 232 12.77 -7.89 12.38
N THR A 233 12.23 -9.10 12.20
CA THR A 233 11.68 -9.92 13.29
C THR A 233 12.55 -11.14 13.58
N LEU A 234 12.47 -11.64 14.82
CA LEU A 234 13.18 -12.81 15.32
C LEU A 234 12.74 -14.15 14.71
N ASP A 235 11.72 -14.18 13.84
CA ASP A 235 11.25 -15.41 13.16
C ASP A 235 12.17 -15.87 12.01
N ALA A 236 13.45 -15.51 12.07
CA ALA A 236 14.46 -15.90 11.09
C ALA A 236 14.71 -17.40 11.02
N VAL A 237 14.37 -18.12 12.09
CA VAL A 237 14.47 -19.59 12.13
C VAL A 237 13.55 -20.21 11.10
N LYS A 238 12.31 -19.72 10.96
CA LYS A 238 11.36 -20.21 9.97
C LYS A 238 11.85 -19.95 8.54
N PHE A 239 12.39 -18.77 8.28
CA PHE A 239 13.01 -18.45 6.99
C PHE A 239 14.21 -19.36 6.69
N SER A 240 15.11 -19.55 7.66
CA SER A 240 16.28 -20.43 7.53
C SER A 240 15.87 -21.87 7.21
N GLN A 241 14.94 -22.45 7.99
CA GLN A 241 14.43 -23.80 7.76
C GLN A 241 13.78 -23.96 6.38
N TYR A 242 12.98 -22.98 5.95
CA TYR A 242 12.33 -23.02 4.64
C TYR A 242 13.35 -22.95 3.49
N PHE A 243 14.44 -22.19 3.65
CA PHE A 243 15.52 -22.04 2.68
C PHE A 243 16.73 -22.96 2.94
N TYR A 244 16.50 -24.26 3.19
CA TYR A 244 17.56 -25.27 3.32
C TYR A 244 18.57 -25.00 4.44
N GLU A 245 18.09 -24.54 5.61
CA GLU A 245 18.93 -24.15 6.74
C GLU A 245 19.93 -23.02 6.40
N ALA A 246 19.49 -22.08 5.54
CA ALA A 246 20.31 -20.93 5.15
C ALA A 246 20.83 -20.16 6.38
N PRO A 247 22.10 -19.72 6.36
CA PRO A 247 22.70 -19.04 7.49
C PRO A 247 22.02 -17.72 7.80
N ILE A 248 21.98 -17.41 9.09
CA ILE A 248 21.36 -16.20 9.63
C ILE A 248 22.47 -15.21 10.00
N PHE A 249 22.47 -14.05 9.36
CA PHE A 249 23.34 -12.94 9.68
C PHE A 249 22.56 -11.87 10.44
N THR A 250 22.87 -11.70 11.72
CA THR A 250 22.19 -10.74 12.60
C THR A 250 23.01 -9.46 12.72
N ILE A 251 22.42 -8.35 12.30
CA ILE A 251 22.94 -7.00 12.51
C ILE A 251 22.47 -6.53 13.89
N PRO A 252 23.37 -6.31 14.86
CA PRO A 252 22.99 -5.82 16.18
C PRO A 252 22.30 -4.46 16.05
N GLY A 253 21.12 -4.37 16.67
CA GLY A 253 20.32 -3.16 16.75
C GLY A 253 21.04 -2.00 17.44
N ARG A 254 20.54 -0.79 17.20
CA ARG A 254 20.92 0.43 17.95
C ARG A 254 19.72 1.00 18.71
N THR A 255 18.69 0.19 18.98
CA THR A 255 17.59 0.65 19.83
C THR A 255 18.04 0.82 21.26
N TYR A 256 17.67 1.97 21.82
CA TYR A 256 17.74 2.22 23.25
C TYR A 256 16.69 1.36 23.98
N PRO A 257 16.92 1.04 25.27
CA PRO A 257 15.97 0.27 26.05
C PRO A 257 14.62 0.99 26.14
N VAL A 258 13.54 0.24 25.98
CA VAL A 258 12.16 0.73 26.11
C VAL A 258 11.52 0.06 27.33
N GLU A 259 11.04 0.85 28.26
CA GLU A 259 10.25 0.37 29.39
C GLU A 259 8.83 0.03 28.91
N VAL A 260 8.36 -1.19 29.18
CA VAL A 260 7.03 -1.65 28.74
C VAL A 260 6.11 -1.74 29.96
N LEU A 261 5.02 -0.98 29.90
CA LEU A 261 4.00 -0.87 30.94
C LEU A 261 2.72 -1.54 30.44
N TYR A 262 2.05 -2.31 31.30
CA TYR A 262 0.79 -3.00 31.00
C TYR A 262 -0.30 -2.51 31.94
N THR A 263 -1.55 -2.50 31.46
CA THR A 263 -2.70 -2.30 32.35
C THR A 263 -2.89 -3.53 33.25
N LYS A 264 -3.43 -3.30 34.45
CA LYS A 264 -3.70 -4.39 35.40
C LYS A 264 -4.93 -5.19 34.99
N GLU A 265 -5.93 -4.51 34.44
CA GLU A 265 -7.19 -5.08 34.00
C GLU A 265 -7.43 -4.75 32.50
N PRO A 266 -8.23 -5.55 31.78
CA PRO A 266 -8.59 -5.25 30.40
C PRO A 266 -9.45 -3.99 30.30
N GLU A 267 -9.06 -3.05 29.43
CA GLU A 267 -9.81 -1.82 29.19
C GLU A 267 -11.01 -2.09 28.27
N THR A 268 -12.21 -1.67 28.69
CA THR A 268 -13.43 -1.84 27.86
C THR A 268 -13.51 -0.84 26.72
N ASP A 269 -13.06 0.39 26.95
CA ASP A 269 -12.97 1.45 25.93
C ASP A 269 -11.50 1.84 25.74
N TYR A 270 -10.85 1.16 24.80
CA TYR A 270 -9.44 1.42 24.50
C TYR A 270 -9.22 2.81 23.90
N LEU A 271 -10.23 3.44 23.28
CA LEU A 271 -10.09 4.75 22.66
C LEU A 271 -9.96 5.82 23.73
N ASP A 272 -10.88 5.83 24.70
CA ASP A 272 -10.81 6.79 25.81
C ASP A 272 -9.58 6.55 26.69
N ALA A 273 -9.28 5.29 27.02
CA ALA A 273 -8.08 4.94 27.78
C ALA A 273 -6.78 5.40 27.09
N SER A 274 -6.71 5.31 25.75
CA SER A 274 -5.58 5.83 24.97
C SER A 274 -5.45 7.33 25.13
N LEU A 275 -6.55 8.07 25.01
CA LEU A 275 -6.55 9.53 25.14
C LEU A 275 -6.19 9.98 26.56
N ILE A 276 -6.70 9.31 27.60
CA ILE A 276 -6.34 9.60 28.99
C ILE A 276 -4.84 9.36 29.21
N THR A 277 -4.30 8.26 28.69
CA THR A 277 -2.87 7.94 28.79
C THR A 277 -2.01 9.00 28.11
N VAL A 278 -2.40 9.48 26.92
CA VAL A 278 -1.71 10.59 26.21
C VAL A 278 -1.68 11.84 27.08
N MET A 279 -2.81 12.20 27.70
CA MET A 279 -2.89 13.38 28.58
C MET A 279 -2.00 13.23 29.81
N GLN A 280 -2.00 12.04 30.43
CA GLN A 280 -1.14 11.75 31.57
C GLN A 280 0.34 11.88 31.19
N ILE A 281 0.75 11.30 30.06
CA ILE A 281 2.13 11.39 29.55
C ILE A 281 2.49 12.86 29.29
N HIS A 282 1.62 13.64 28.65
CA HIS A 282 1.86 15.05 28.37
C HIS A 282 2.11 15.88 29.63
N LEU A 283 1.37 15.61 30.70
CA LEU A 283 1.44 16.38 31.95
C LEU A 283 2.56 15.93 32.90
N THR A 284 2.89 14.63 32.93
CA THR A 284 3.75 14.05 33.97
C THR A 284 5.13 13.60 33.47
N GLU A 285 5.26 13.22 32.20
CA GLU A 285 6.50 12.68 31.67
C GLU A 285 7.41 13.76 31.07
N PRO A 286 8.75 13.58 31.07
CA PRO A 286 9.72 14.49 30.45
C PRO A 286 9.51 14.72 28.94
N PRO A 287 10.20 15.71 28.33
CA PRO A 287 10.09 16.00 26.90
C PRO A 287 10.32 14.78 26.01
N GLY A 288 9.48 14.65 24.97
CA GLY A 288 9.51 13.57 23.99
C GLY A 288 8.15 13.42 23.33
N ASP A 289 8.14 13.14 22.03
CA ASP A 289 6.90 13.05 21.26
C ASP A 289 6.19 11.72 21.51
N ILE A 290 4.86 11.75 21.32
CA ILE A 290 3.97 10.63 21.59
C ILE A 290 3.48 10.03 20.26
N LEU A 291 3.51 8.71 20.14
CA LEU A 291 2.92 7.96 19.05
C LEU A 291 1.79 7.06 19.57
N VAL A 292 0.58 7.28 19.07
CA VAL A 292 -0.62 6.50 19.43
C VAL A 292 -1.03 5.64 18.24
N PHE A 293 -1.27 4.35 18.48
CA PHE A 293 -1.80 3.44 17.46
C PHE A 293 -3.32 3.33 17.57
N LEU A 294 -4.05 3.67 16.51
CA LEU A 294 -5.50 3.46 16.39
C LEU A 294 -5.85 2.71 15.10
N THR A 295 -7.10 2.23 14.97
CA THR A 295 -7.41 1.23 13.93
C THR A 295 -7.83 1.85 12.60
N GLY A 296 -8.39 3.07 12.59
CA GLY A 296 -8.94 3.66 11.37
C GLY A 296 -9.17 5.16 11.42
N GLN A 297 -9.52 5.73 10.27
CA GLN A 297 -9.69 7.17 10.09
C GLN A 297 -10.74 7.77 11.04
N GLU A 298 -11.94 7.17 11.14
CA GLU A 298 -13.02 7.71 11.97
C GLU A 298 -12.61 7.80 13.43
N GLU A 299 -11.97 6.75 13.97
CA GLU A 299 -11.43 6.74 15.32
C GLU A 299 -10.34 7.80 15.51
N ILE A 300 -9.43 7.95 14.54
CA ILE A 300 -8.34 8.93 14.61
C ILE A 300 -8.88 10.36 14.60
N ASP A 301 -9.80 10.68 13.69
CA ASP A 301 -10.37 12.03 13.59
C ASP A 301 -11.16 12.37 14.88
N THR A 302 -11.94 11.44 15.41
CA THR A 302 -12.65 11.60 16.69
C THR A 302 -11.68 11.74 17.87
N ALA A 303 -10.60 10.95 17.91
CA ALA A 303 -9.55 11.06 18.92
C ALA A 303 -8.88 12.45 18.89
N CYS A 304 -8.57 12.96 17.71
CA CYS A 304 -8.01 14.30 17.55
C CYS A 304 -8.95 15.39 18.06
N GLU A 305 -10.25 15.32 17.72
CA GLU A 305 -11.27 16.27 18.16
C GLU A 305 -11.40 16.28 19.70
N ILE A 306 -11.54 15.09 20.32
CA ILE A 306 -11.67 14.95 21.78
C ILE A 306 -10.40 15.46 22.49
N LEU A 307 -9.22 15.10 21.98
CA LEU A 307 -7.95 15.52 22.59
C LEU A 307 -7.76 17.03 22.49
N TYR A 308 -8.17 17.64 21.38
CA TYR A 308 -8.14 19.09 21.19
C TYR A 308 -9.07 19.82 22.18
N GLU A 309 -10.29 19.31 22.36
CA GLU A 309 -11.25 19.86 23.35
C GLU A 309 -10.73 19.72 24.79
N ARG A 310 -10.15 18.56 25.14
CA ARG A 310 -9.53 18.33 26.46
C ARG A 310 -8.36 19.28 26.71
N MET A 311 -7.48 19.47 25.72
CA MET A 311 -6.37 20.42 25.82
C MET A 311 -6.87 21.86 26.02
N LYS A 312 -7.93 22.26 25.31
CA LYS A 312 -8.53 23.59 25.47
C LYS A 312 -9.12 23.81 26.87
N SER A 313 -9.61 22.75 27.51
CA SER A 313 -10.21 22.82 28.86
C SER A 313 -9.20 22.98 30.00
N LEU A 314 -7.93 22.57 29.78
CA LEU A 314 -6.87 22.61 30.81
C LEU A 314 -6.27 24.01 31.04
N GLY A 315 -6.61 25.00 30.20
CA GLY A 315 -6.15 26.38 30.36
C GLY A 315 -4.71 26.62 29.84
N PRO A 316 -4.20 27.86 29.99
CA PRO A 316 -2.92 28.29 29.41
C PRO A 316 -1.66 27.83 30.18
N ASP A 317 -1.82 27.23 31.36
CA ASP A 317 -0.69 26.80 32.21
C ASP A 317 -0.04 25.49 31.75
N VAL A 318 -0.65 24.80 30.78
CA VAL A 318 -0.17 23.53 30.22
C VAL A 318 0.59 23.78 28.91
N PRO A 319 1.76 23.15 28.69
CA PRO A 319 2.46 23.19 27.42
C PRO A 319 1.57 22.83 26.22
N GLU A 320 1.80 23.48 25.08
CA GLU A 320 1.03 23.23 23.86
C GLU A 320 1.25 21.79 23.36
N LEU A 321 0.15 21.11 23.01
CA LEU A 321 0.15 19.77 22.42
C LEU A 321 -0.26 19.85 20.95
N ILE A 322 0.66 19.53 20.05
CA ILE A 322 0.42 19.54 18.60
C ILE A 322 -0.11 18.18 18.17
N ILE A 323 -1.37 18.13 17.77
CA ILE A 323 -2.08 16.90 17.42
C ILE A 323 -2.02 16.68 15.90
N LEU A 324 -1.46 15.55 15.46
CA LEU A 324 -1.30 15.23 14.04
C LEU A 324 -1.86 13.83 13.70
N PRO A 325 -2.89 13.71 12.85
CA PRO A 325 -3.41 12.43 12.40
C PRO A 325 -2.58 11.84 11.24
N VAL A 326 -2.47 10.51 11.18
CA VAL A 326 -1.80 9.78 10.08
C VAL A 326 -2.57 8.52 9.69
N TYR A 327 -3.12 8.51 8.47
CA TYR A 327 -3.76 7.35 7.85
C TYR A 327 -3.61 7.38 6.33
N SER A 328 -3.90 6.25 5.66
CA SER A 328 -3.57 6.03 4.24
C SER A 328 -4.23 7.01 3.28
N ALA A 329 -5.44 7.48 3.60
CA ALA A 329 -6.21 8.41 2.77
C ALA A 329 -5.83 9.89 2.96
N LEU A 330 -4.93 10.21 3.91
CA LEU A 330 -4.57 11.58 4.23
C LEU A 330 -3.77 12.26 3.08
N PRO A 331 -4.03 13.55 2.75
CA PRO A 331 -3.24 14.28 1.77
C PRO A 331 -1.76 14.37 2.15
N SER A 332 -0.83 14.34 1.17
CA SER A 332 0.61 14.32 1.53
C SER A 332 1.10 15.59 2.20
N GLU A 333 0.52 16.76 1.91
CA GLU A 333 0.90 17.99 2.59
C GLU A 333 0.73 17.84 4.12
N MET A 334 -0.37 17.20 4.55
CA MET A 334 -0.62 16.90 5.95
C MET A 334 0.25 15.76 6.48
N GLN A 335 0.57 14.76 5.65
CA GLN A 335 1.50 13.69 6.05
C GLN A 335 2.92 14.21 6.25
N THR A 336 3.39 15.19 5.47
CA THR A 336 4.75 15.73 5.62
C THR A 336 4.92 16.46 6.95
N ARG A 337 3.87 17.11 7.46
CA ARG A 337 3.90 17.86 8.72
C ARG A 337 4.28 17.02 9.94
N ILE A 338 4.17 15.69 9.87
CA ILE A 338 4.53 14.81 10.99
C ILE A 338 6.04 14.71 11.19
N PHE A 339 6.82 14.99 10.14
CA PHE A 339 8.28 15.00 10.19
C PHE A 339 8.85 16.32 10.71
N ASP A 340 8.03 17.37 10.76
CA ASP A 340 8.47 18.66 11.29
C ASP A 340 8.73 18.54 12.81
N PRO A 341 9.82 19.13 13.33
CA PRO A 341 10.13 19.11 14.74
C PRO A 341 9.12 19.96 15.53
N ALA A 342 8.82 19.55 16.75
CA ALA A 342 7.98 20.33 17.65
C ALA A 342 8.70 21.65 18.03
N PRO A 343 8.00 22.81 18.03
CA PRO A 343 8.50 24.05 18.60
C PRO A 343 9.01 23.88 20.04
N PRO A 344 10.04 24.63 20.47
CA PRO A 344 10.56 24.55 21.84
C PRO A 344 9.47 24.80 22.88
N GLY A 345 9.36 23.92 23.87
CA GLY A 345 8.34 24.01 24.92
C GLY A 345 6.98 23.42 24.55
N SER A 346 6.82 22.83 23.37
CA SER A 346 5.63 22.08 22.96
C SER A 346 5.93 20.59 22.80
N ARG A 347 4.88 19.77 22.77
CA ARG A 347 4.98 18.33 22.48
C ARG A 347 4.13 17.97 21.28
N LYS A 348 4.61 17.06 20.44
CA LYS A 348 3.83 16.52 19.32
C LYS A 348 3.22 15.18 19.71
N VAL A 349 1.94 14.99 19.37
CA VAL A 349 1.27 13.68 19.42
C VAL A 349 0.83 13.28 18.03
N VAL A 350 1.36 12.16 17.57
CA VAL A 350 1.02 11.55 16.29
C VAL A 350 0.05 10.42 16.55
N ILE A 351 -1.15 10.51 15.99
CA ILE A 351 -2.19 9.48 16.09
C ILE A 351 -2.25 8.75 14.75
N ALA A 352 -1.78 7.51 14.71
CA ALA A 352 -1.50 6.80 13.47
C ALA A 352 -2.15 5.41 13.42
N THR A 353 -2.40 4.93 12.20
CA THR A 353 -2.66 3.51 11.96
C THR A 353 -1.35 2.70 11.96
N ASN A 354 -1.43 1.41 11.62
CA ASN A 354 -0.27 0.54 11.39
C ASN A 354 0.71 1.02 10.30
N ILE A 355 0.47 2.15 9.64
CA ILE A 355 1.46 2.82 8.77
C ILE A 355 2.73 3.17 9.56
N ALA A 356 2.59 3.61 10.81
CA ALA A 356 3.73 3.95 11.66
C ALA A 356 4.48 2.72 12.21
N GLU A 357 3.89 1.52 12.10
CA GLU A 357 4.42 0.27 12.67
C GLU A 357 5.69 -0.22 11.97
N THR A 358 5.75 -0.12 10.64
CA THR A 358 6.90 -0.55 9.82
C THR A 358 7.48 0.62 9.00
N SER A 359 6.64 1.31 8.23
CA SER A 359 7.10 2.10 7.08
C SER A 359 7.47 3.55 7.32
N LEU A 360 7.22 4.09 8.50
CA LEU A 360 7.48 5.50 8.75
C LEU A 360 8.33 5.67 10.00
N THR A 361 9.46 6.35 9.83
CA THR A 361 10.38 6.73 10.92
C THR A 361 10.06 8.17 11.28
N ILE A 362 9.39 8.37 12.41
CA ILE A 362 9.17 9.69 12.99
C ILE A 362 10.27 9.90 14.02
N ASP A 363 11.10 10.90 13.80
CA ASP A 363 12.15 11.26 14.75
C ASP A 363 11.54 11.97 15.95
N GLY A 364 12.11 11.74 17.14
CA GLY A 364 11.67 12.39 18.38
C GLY A 364 10.58 11.65 19.15
N ILE A 365 10.14 10.46 18.71
CA ILE A 365 9.20 9.62 19.46
C ILE A 365 9.91 8.95 20.64
N TYR A 366 9.44 9.24 21.86
CA TYR A 366 9.90 8.60 23.11
C TYR A 366 8.79 7.80 23.79
N TYR A 367 7.53 8.14 23.54
CA TYR A 367 6.38 7.52 24.18
C TYR A 367 5.48 6.85 23.14
N VAL A 368 5.14 5.59 23.36
CA VAL A 368 4.20 4.84 22.50
C VAL A 368 2.99 4.43 23.33
N VAL A 369 1.79 4.67 22.82
CA VAL A 369 0.52 4.17 23.38
C VAL A 369 -0.04 3.13 22.42
N ASP A 370 -0.15 1.89 22.89
CA ASP A 370 -0.57 0.73 22.09
C ASP A 370 -1.83 0.06 22.70
N PRO A 371 -3.02 0.28 22.12
CA PRO A 371 -4.23 -0.41 22.53
C PRO A 371 -4.30 -1.88 22.06
N GLY A 372 -3.37 -2.33 21.22
CA GLY A 372 -3.30 -3.76 20.85
C GLY A 372 -4.22 -4.19 19.70
N PHE A 373 -4.79 -3.25 18.94
CA PHE A 373 -5.68 -3.55 17.81
C PHE A 373 -5.14 -3.07 16.45
N VAL A 374 -5.62 -3.71 15.39
CA VAL A 374 -5.37 -3.36 13.99
C VAL A 374 -6.58 -3.71 13.14
N LYS A 375 -6.86 -2.94 12.09
CA LYS A 375 -7.87 -3.30 11.10
C LYS A 375 -7.22 -4.10 9.97
N GLN A 376 -7.67 -5.32 9.75
CA GLN A 376 -7.11 -6.24 8.75
C GLN A 376 -8.18 -6.69 7.77
N LYS A 377 -7.76 -6.91 6.52
CA LYS A 377 -8.61 -7.45 5.46
C LYS A 377 -8.67 -8.97 5.63
N VAL A 378 -9.89 -9.50 5.72
CA VAL A 378 -10.18 -10.94 5.85
C VAL A 378 -11.15 -11.33 4.76
N TYR A 379 -10.76 -12.32 3.95
CA TYR A 379 -11.59 -12.90 2.92
C TYR A 379 -12.35 -14.10 3.45
N ASN A 380 -13.66 -14.11 3.25
CA ASN A 380 -14.50 -15.26 3.53
C ASN A 380 -14.78 -16.02 2.22
N SER A 381 -14.19 -17.21 2.09
CA SER A 381 -14.32 -18.07 0.90
C SER A 381 -15.75 -18.53 0.62
N LYS A 382 -16.59 -18.63 1.65
CA LYS A 382 -17.98 -19.11 1.52
C LYS A 382 -18.91 -18.04 1.02
N THR A 383 -18.74 -16.81 1.50
CA THR A 383 -19.57 -15.68 1.07
C THR A 383 -18.94 -14.93 -0.11
N GLY A 384 -17.66 -15.16 -0.39
CA GLY A 384 -16.91 -14.45 -1.43
C GLY A 384 -16.66 -12.97 -1.10
N ILE A 385 -16.84 -12.57 0.16
CA ILE A 385 -16.76 -11.16 0.61
C ILE A 385 -15.41 -10.90 1.27
N ASP A 386 -14.80 -9.79 0.88
CA ASP A 386 -13.69 -9.17 1.59
C ASP A 386 -14.23 -8.26 2.71
N GLN A 387 -13.81 -8.52 3.96
CA GLN A 387 -14.25 -7.78 5.14
C GLN A 387 -13.07 -7.10 5.82
N LEU A 388 -13.25 -5.86 6.27
CA LEU A 388 -12.26 -5.16 7.10
C LEU A 388 -12.66 -5.30 8.56
N VAL A 389 -12.02 -6.22 9.26
CA VAL A 389 -12.33 -6.56 10.66
C VAL A 389 -11.26 -5.97 11.57
N VAL A 390 -11.66 -5.46 12.73
CA VAL A 390 -10.73 -5.08 13.80
C VAL A 390 -10.32 -6.35 14.53
N THR A 391 -9.02 -6.62 14.56
CA THR A 391 -8.45 -7.81 15.19
C THR A 391 -7.36 -7.41 16.18
N PRO A 392 -7.12 -8.20 17.25
CA PRO A 392 -5.93 -8.05 18.08
C PRO A 392 -4.65 -8.18 17.24
N ILE A 393 -3.61 -7.48 17.66
CA ILE A 393 -2.28 -7.58 17.04
C ILE A 393 -1.55 -8.84 17.49
N SER A 394 -0.53 -9.25 16.72
CA SER A 394 0.39 -10.30 17.20
C SER A 394 1.46 -9.74 18.13
N GLN A 395 2.13 -10.63 18.87
CA GLN A 395 3.28 -10.30 19.70
C GLN A 395 4.43 -9.67 18.87
N ALA A 396 4.61 -10.12 17.62
CA ALA A 396 5.59 -9.53 16.71
C ALA A 396 5.27 -8.06 16.40
N GLN A 397 4.01 -7.74 16.12
CA GLN A 397 3.57 -6.35 15.89
C GLN A 397 3.72 -5.50 17.15
N ALA A 398 3.29 -6.03 18.30
CA ALA A 398 3.41 -5.34 19.59
C ALA A 398 4.88 -4.99 19.93
N LYS A 399 5.83 -5.88 19.58
CA LYS A 399 7.27 -5.60 19.72
C LYS A 399 7.73 -4.51 18.76
N GLN A 400 7.28 -4.52 17.50
CA GLN A 400 7.61 -3.46 16.54
C GLN A 400 7.05 -2.09 16.96
N ARG A 401 5.81 -2.04 17.46
CA ARG A 401 5.20 -0.83 18.01
C ARG A 401 6.00 -0.29 19.18
N ALA A 402 6.35 -1.14 20.15
CA ALA A 402 7.19 -0.75 21.28
C ALA A 402 8.57 -0.25 20.84
N GLY A 403 9.19 -0.89 19.84
CA GLY A 403 10.48 -0.49 19.29
C GLY A 403 10.50 0.90 18.65
N ARG A 404 9.34 1.50 18.34
CA ARG A 404 9.27 2.90 17.84
C ARG A 404 9.68 3.93 18.89
N ALA A 405 9.48 3.63 20.18
CA ALA A 405 9.90 4.49 21.29
C ALA A 405 11.43 4.50 21.51
N GLY A 406 12.13 3.44 21.10
CA GLY A 406 13.56 3.25 21.40
C GLY A 406 14.52 3.75 20.33
N ARG A 407 14.07 4.57 19.37
CA ARG A 407 14.89 4.96 18.20
C ARG A 407 15.80 6.13 18.46
N THR A 408 15.30 7.15 19.14
CA THR A 408 16.05 8.39 19.41
C THR A 408 16.76 8.33 20.76
N GLY A 409 16.15 7.68 21.75
CA GLY A 409 16.68 7.55 23.10
C GLY A 409 15.87 6.52 23.90
N PRO A 410 16.19 6.34 25.20
CA PRO A 410 15.41 5.49 26.09
C PRO A 410 13.97 5.99 26.15
N GLY A 411 13.00 5.09 25.91
CA GLY A 411 11.60 5.44 25.77
C GLY A 411 10.67 4.58 26.63
N LYS A 412 9.37 4.86 26.59
CA LYS A 412 8.33 4.08 27.27
C LYS A 412 7.23 3.64 26.30
N CYS A 413 6.72 2.43 26.49
CA CYS A 413 5.60 1.89 25.76
C CYS A 413 4.48 1.50 26.74
N TYR A 414 3.32 2.13 26.59
CA TYR A 414 2.12 1.90 27.38
C TYR A 414 1.18 0.99 26.59
N ARG A 415 1.06 -0.26 27.03
CA ARG A 415 0.17 -1.26 26.44
C ARG A 415 -1.13 -1.30 27.23
N LEU A 416 -2.24 -1.01 26.57
CA LEU A 416 -3.58 -0.96 27.20
C LEU A 416 -4.24 -2.33 27.32
N TYR A 417 -3.42 -3.35 27.52
CA TYR A 417 -3.82 -4.74 27.70
C TYR A 417 -2.92 -5.37 28.76
N THR A 418 -3.44 -6.42 29.41
CA THR A 418 -2.70 -7.08 30.48
C THR A 418 -1.50 -7.86 29.93
N GLU A 419 -0.49 -8.04 30.78
CA GLU A 419 0.67 -8.85 30.42
C GLU A 419 0.28 -10.30 30.10
N ARG A 420 -0.76 -10.81 30.76
CA ARG A 420 -1.31 -12.15 30.49
C ARG A 420 -1.91 -12.24 29.09
N ALA A 421 -2.73 -11.26 28.69
CA ALA A 421 -3.31 -11.21 27.35
C ALA A 421 -2.22 -11.17 26.26
N TYR A 422 -1.15 -10.42 26.49
CA TYR A 422 0.00 -10.38 25.58
C TYR A 422 0.69 -11.74 25.41
N ARG A 423 0.84 -12.51 26.49
CA ARG A 423 1.56 -13.80 26.45
C ARG A 423 0.68 -14.96 25.96
N ASP A 424 -0.56 -15.02 26.42
CA ASP A 424 -1.42 -16.21 26.28
C ASP A 424 -2.48 -16.05 25.18
N GLU A 425 -2.98 -14.83 24.93
CA GLU A 425 -4.11 -14.60 24.00
C GLU A 425 -3.65 -14.10 22.63
N MET A 426 -2.58 -13.27 22.58
CA MET A 426 -2.05 -12.75 21.33
C MET A 426 -1.21 -13.80 20.58
N LEU A 427 -1.46 -13.91 19.27
CA LEU A 427 -0.68 -14.77 18.38
C LEU A 427 0.80 -14.37 18.40
N THR A 428 1.70 -15.34 18.31
CA THR A 428 3.16 -15.09 18.32
C THR A 428 3.62 -14.30 17.10
N THR A 429 3.09 -14.65 15.92
CA THR A 429 3.42 -14.08 14.62
C THR A 429 2.15 -13.71 13.86
N ASN A 430 2.31 -12.85 12.85
CA ASN A 430 1.20 -12.48 11.99
C ASN A 430 0.78 -13.63 11.09
N VAL A 431 -0.52 -13.84 10.94
CA VAL A 431 -1.05 -14.71 9.89
C VAL A 431 -0.69 -14.10 8.52
N PRO A 432 -0.08 -14.85 7.60
CA PRO A 432 0.34 -14.33 6.30
C PRO A 432 -0.85 -13.88 5.45
N GLU A 433 -0.62 -12.96 4.52
CA GLU A 433 -1.68 -12.39 3.69
C GLU A 433 -2.32 -13.44 2.76
N ILE A 434 -1.54 -14.43 2.31
CA ILE A 434 -1.99 -15.52 1.43
C ILE A 434 -3.12 -16.37 2.03
N GLN A 435 -3.20 -16.45 3.37
CA GLN A 435 -4.25 -17.21 4.05
C GLN A 435 -5.52 -16.41 4.31
N ARG A 436 -5.52 -15.10 4.01
CA ARG A 436 -6.58 -14.16 4.43
C ARG A 436 -7.19 -13.34 3.31
N THR A 437 -6.81 -13.60 2.07
CA THR A 437 -7.20 -12.79 0.90
C THR A 437 -7.70 -13.65 -0.25
N ASN A 438 -8.40 -13.03 -1.21
CA ASN A 438 -8.80 -13.71 -2.44
C ASN A 438 -7.58 -14.00 -3.32
N LEU A 439 -7.43 -15.26 -3.72
CA LEU A 439 -6.28 -15.76 -4.48
C LEU A 439 -6.48 -15.77 -6.00
N ALA A 440 -7.60 -15.29 -6.54
CA ALA A 440 -7.91 -15.38 -7.97
C ALA A 440 -6.83 -14.76 -8.88
N SER A 441 -6.28 -13.59 -8.52
CA SER A 441 -5.19 -12.95 -9.28
C SER A 441 -3.86 -13.71 -9.17
N THR A 442 -3.56 -14.23 -7.98
CA THR A 442 -2.36 -15.02 -7.70
C THR A 442 -2.38 -16.35 -8.43
N VAL A 443 -3.50 -17.07 -8.39
CA VAL A 443 -3.70 -18.35 -9.10
C VAL A 443 -3.56 -18.14 -10.61
N LEU A 444 -4.14 -17.06 -11.16
CA LEU A 444 -3.99 -16.72 -12.57
C LEU A 444 -2.52 -16.50 -12.94
N SER A 445 -1.78 -15.79 -12.11
CA SER A 445 -0.35 -15.54 -12.31
C SER A 445 0.47 -16.83 -12.23
N LEU A 446 0.25 -17.67 -11.22
CA LEU A 446 0.94 -18.96 -11.07
C LEU A 446 0.68 -19.89 -12.27
N LYS A 447 -0.57 -19.96 -12.73
CA LYS A 447 -0.93 -20.74 -13.93
C LYS A 447 -0.27 -20.19 -15.19
N ALA A 448 -0.15 -18.86 -15.32
CA ALA A 448 0.56 -18.23 -16.43
C ALA A 448 2.07 -18.51 -16.42
N MET A 449 2.68 -18.72 -15.25
CA MET A 449 4.07 -19.20 -15.10
C MET A 449 4.25 -20.68 -15.45
N GLY A 450 3.17 -21.41 -15.76
CA GLY A 450 3.21 -22.84 -16.04
C GLY A 450 3.14 -23.73 -14.80
N ILE A 451 2.80 -23.18 -13.63
CA ILE A 451 2.61 -23.97 -12.41
C ILE A 451 1.19 -24.53 -12.43
N ASN A 452 1.08 -25.79 -12.86
CA ASN A 452 -0.21 -26.47 -12.98
C ASN A 452 -0.67 -27.10 -11.66
N ASP A 453 0.26 -27.66 -10.88
CA ASP A 453 -0.02 -28.20 -9.55
C ASP A 453 0.16 -27.09 -8.50
N LEU A 454 -0.96 -26.53 -8.08
CA LEU A 454 -1.02 -25.46 -7.07
C LEU A 454 -0.97 -26.04 -5.66
N LEU A 455 -1.39 -27.30 -5.47
CA LEU A 455 -1.43 -27.95 -4.16
C LEU A 455 -0.03 -28.38 -3.71
N SER A 456 0.81 -28.80 -4.67
CA SER A 456 2.21 -29.14 -4.42
C SER A 456 3.16 -27.94 -4.51
N PHE A 457 2.65 -26.72 -4.71
CA PHE A 457 3.51 -25.55 -4.76
C PHE A 457 4.10 -25.29 -3.39
N ASP A 458 5.41 -25.01 -3.36
CA ASP A 458 6.21 -24.90 -2.13
C ASP A 458 5.98 -23.54 -1.45
N PHE A 459 4.78 -23.34 -0.90
CA PHE A 459 4.49 -22.19 -0.05
C PHE A 459 5.13 -22.38 1.34
N MET A 460 5.64 -21.30 1.93
CA MET A 460 6.09 -21.32 3.32
C MET A 460 4.93 -21.61 4.27
N ASP A 461 3.78 -20.98 4.03
CA ASP A 461 2.52 -21.24 4.71
C ASP A 461 1.44 -21.38 3.63
N ALA A 462 0.94 -22.59 3.42
CA ALA A 462 -0.03 -22.86 2.37
C ALA A 462 -1.38 -22.17 2.65
N PRO A 463 -2.07 -21.64 1.62
CA PRO A 463 -3.43 -21.14 1.77
C PRO A 463 -4.43 -22.27 2.04
N PRO A 464 -5.60 -21.98 2.65
CA PRO A 464 -6.67 -22.95 2.79
C PRO A 464 -7.13 -23.49 1.43
N MET A 465 -7.35 -24.81 1.35
CA MET A 465 -7.77 -25.46 0.10
C MET A 465 -9.09 -24.90 -0.44
N GLU A 466 -10.05 -24.57 0.44
CA GLU A 466 -11.32 -23.96 0.05
C GLU A 466 -11.11 -22.66 -0.73
N THR A 467 -10.20 -21.80 -0.28
CA THR A 467 -9.90 -20.52 -0.96
C THR A 467 -9.27 -20.73 -2.33
N LEU A 468 -8.38 -21.74 -2.47
CA LEU A 468 -7.80 -22.10 -3.77
C LEU A 468 -8.85 -22.63 -4.74
N ILE A 469 -9.74 -23.50 -4.29
CA ILE A 469 -10.83 -24.08 -5.10
C ILE A 469 -11.76 -22.96 -5.58
N THR A 470 -12.24 -22.09 -4.67
CA THR A 470 -13.11 -20.97 -5.03
C THR A 470 -12.45 -20.02 -6.03
N ALA A 471 -11.13 -19.79 -5.90
CA ALA A 471 -10.37 -18.98 -6.85
C ALA A 471 -10.27 -19.64 -8.24
N MET A 472 -10.04 -20.96 -8.29
CA MET A 472 -10.03 -21.72 -9.56
C MET A 472 -11.41 -21.74 -10.22
N GLU A 473 -12.48 -21.97 -9.45
CA GLU A 473 -13.86 -21.91 -9.95
C GLU A 473 -14.21 -20.51 -10.49
N GLN A 474 -13.74 -19.44 -9.82
CA GLN A 474 -13.91 -18.08 -10.30
C GLN A 474 -13.20 -17.87 -11.65
N LEU A 475 -11.98 -18.35 -11.82
CA LEU A 475 -11.24 -18.22 -13.07
C LEU A 475 -11.83 -19.08 -14.20
N TYR A 476 -12.32 -20.28 -13.87
CA TYR A 476 -13.03 -21.16 -14.80
C TYR A 476 -14.33 -20.50 -15.30
N THR A 477 -15.16 -19.99 -14.40
CA THR A 477 -16.41 -19.29 -14.79
C THR A 477 -16.14 -18.00 -15.58
N LEU A 478 -15.00 -17.33 -15.34
CA LEU A 478 -14.57 -16.20 -16.16
C LEU A 478 -14.13 -16.62 -17.58
N GLY A 479 -13.87 -17.91 -17.83
CA GLY A 479 -13.32 -18.44 -19.07
C GLY A 479 -11.80 -18.28 -19.18
N ALA A 480 -11.13 -17.98 -18.06
CA ALA A 480 -9.67 -17.90 -18.00
C ALA A 480 -9.03 -19.29 -17.93
N LEU A 481 -9.72 -20.26 -17.32
CA LEU A 481 -9.33 -21.68 -17.28
C LEU A 481 -10.30 -22.53 -18.10
N ASP A 482 -9.81 -23.65 -18.64
CA ASP A 482 -10.62 -24.69 -19.28
C ASP A 482 -11.05 -25.79 -18.29
N ASP A 483 -11.74 -26.83 -18.79
CA ASP A 483 -12.24 -27.95 -17.99
C ASP A 483 -11.12 -28.79 -17.35
N GLU A 484 -9.89 -28.73 -17.90
CA GLU A 484 -8.70 -29.39 -17.35
C GLU A 484 -7.93 -28.51 -16.36
N GLY A 485 -8.40 -27.27 -16.14
CA GLY A 485 -7.74 -26.30 -15.27
C GLY A 485 -6.46 -25.70 -15.86
N LEU A 486 -6.31 -25.74 -17.19
CA LEU A 486 -5.23 -25.12 -17.95
C LEU A 486 -5.67 -23.73 -18.44
N LEU A 487 -4.67 -22.89 -18.74
CA LEU A 487 -4.89 -21.48 -19.09
C LEU A 487 -5.35 -21.33 -20.55
N THR A 488 -6.54 -20.77 -20.75
CA THR A 488 -7.10 -20.51 -22.08
C THR A 488 -6.38 -19.35 -22.78
N ARG A 489 -6.66 -19.13 -24.07
CA ARG A 489 -6.18 -17.93 -24.79
C ARG A 489 -6.67 -16.62 -24.14
N LEU A 490 -7.88 -16.62 -23.60
CA LEU A 490 -8.39 -15.49 -22.83
C LEU A 490 -7.62 -15.34 -21.52
N GLY A 491 -7.42 -16.43 -20.77
CA GLY A 491 -6.65 -16.44 -19.52
C GLY A 491 -5.21 -15.93 -19.69
N ARG A 492 -4.51 -16.35 -20.75
CA ARG A 492 -3.17 -15.84 -21.10
C ARG A 492 -3.17 -14.33 -21.32
N ARG A 493 -4.14 -13.82 -22.08
CA ARG A 493 -4.29 -12.36 -22.27
C ARG A 493 -4.62 -11.65 -20.97
N MET A 494 -5.42 -12.25 -20.09
CA MET A 494 -5.77 -11.66 -18.80
C MET A 494 -4.56 -11.55 -17.87
N ALA A 495 -3.66 -12.54 -17.87
CA ALA A 495 -2.46 -12.56 -17.03
C ALA A 495 -1.43 -11.47 -17.39
N GLU A 496 -1.44 -10.97 -18.63
CA GLU A 496 -0.56 -9.88 -19.07
C GLU A 496 -0.95 -8.52 -18.48
N PHE A 497 -2.22 -8.35 -18.10
CA PHE A 497 -2.71 -7.12 -17.49
C PHE A 497 -2.47 -7.15 -15.98
N PRO A 498 -1.88 -6.09 -15.40
CA PRO A 498 -1.74 -5.97 -13.95
C PRO A 498 -3.06 -5.47 -13.37
N LEU A 499 -4.13 -6.25 -13.46
CA LEU A 499 -5.48 -5.94 -13.00
C LEU A 499 -6.13 -7.21 -12.42
N GLU A 500 -7.24 -7.04 -11.69
CA GLU A 500 -8.01 -8.19 -11.22
C GLU A 500 -8.66 -8.94 -12.39
N PRO A 501 -8.83 -10.28 -12.32
CA PRO A 501 -9.37 -11.07 -13.42
C PRO A 501 -10.71 -10.57 -13.97
N MET A 502 -11.62 -10.10 -13.11
CA MET A 502 -12.92 -9.55 -13.54
C MET A 502 -12.77 -8.27 -14.37
N LEU A 503 -11.85 -7.38 -13.95
CA LEU A 503 -11.52 -6.15 -14.67
C LEU A 503 -10.81 -6.45 -16.00
N CYS A 504 -9.91 -7.44 -16.03
CA CYS A 504 -9.26 -7.89 -17.27
C CYS A 504 -10.29 -8.39 -18.29
N LYS A 505 -11.23 -9.25 -17.85
CA LYS A 505 -12.29 -9.79 -18.72
C LYS A 505 -13.16 -8.66 -19.29
N MET A 506 -13.56 -7.72 -18.44
CA MET A 506 -14.33 -6.55 -18.83
C MET A 506 -13.59 -5.70 -19.89
N LEU A 507 -12.29 -5.45 -19.69
CA LEU A 507 -11.46 -4.70 -20.64
C LEU A 507 -11.31 -5.42 -21.98
N ILE A 508 -11.03 -6.73 -21.97
CA ILE A 508 -10.86 -7.51 -23.20
C ILE A 508 -12.20 -7.61 -23.96
N MET A 509 -13.32 -7.83 -23.26
CA MET A 509 -14.64 -7.91 -23.89
C MET A 509 -15.10 -6.57 -24.49
N SER A 510 -14.66 -5.45 -23.90
CA SER A 510 -15.00 -4.12 -24.42
C SER A 510 -14.51 -3.86 -25.86
N VAL A 511 -13.42 -4.53 -26.27
CA VAL A 511 -12.91 -4.48 -27.64
C VAL A 511 -13.89 -5.14 -28.61
N HIS A 512 -14.43 -6.31 -28.24
CA HIS A 512 -15.43 -7.02 -29.04
C HIS A 512 -16.77 -6.26 -29.14
N LEU A 513 -17.13 -5.50 -28.10
CA LEU A 513 -18.34 -4.68 -28.06
C LEU A 513 -18.16 -3.27 -28.64
N GLY A 514 -16.93 -2.88 -29.00
CA GLY A 514 -16.61 -1.56 -29.56
C GLY A 514 -16.82 -0.40 -28.58
N CYS A 515 -16.47 -0.60 -27.30
CA CYS A 515 -16.55 0.41 -26.21
C CYS A 515 -15.26 0.45 -25.36
N SER A 516 -14.12 0.15 -25.97
CA SER A 516 -12.84 0.00 -25.28
C SER A 516 -12.26 1.31 -24.76
N GLU A 517 -12.54 2.46 -25.39
CA GLU A 517 -12.08 3.77 -24.86
C GLU A 517 -12.74 4.12 -23.51
N GLU A 518 -14.05 3.94 -23.42
CA GLU A 518 -14.80 4.19 -22.19
C GLU A 518 -14.40 3.18 -21.11
N MET A 519 -14.26 1.91 -21.48
CA MET A 519 -13.94 0.87 -20.52
C MET A 519 -12.53 1.01 -19.93
N LEU A 520 -11.56 1.35 -20.77
CA LEU A 520 -10.21 1.67 -20.35
C LEU A 520 -10.20 2.77 -19.28
N THR A 521 -11.05 3.78 -19.45
CA THR A 521 -11.20 4.88 -18.49
C THR A 521 -11.85 4.42 -17.19
N ILE A 522 -12.93 3.63 -17.27
CA ILE A 522 -13.63 3.09 -16.09
C ILE A 522 -12.69 2.18 -15.28
N VAL A 523 -12.01 1.23 -15.91
CA VAL A 523 -11.04 0.33 -15.27
C VAL A 523 -9.93 1.12 -14.57
N SER A 524 -9.44 2.19 -15.21
CA SER A 524 -8.40 3.04 -14.63
C SER A 524 -8.90 3.80 -13.39
N MET A 525 -10.16 4.25 -13.39
CA MET A 525 -10.78 4.92 -12.26
C MET A 525 -11.07 3.96 -11.10
N LEU A 526 -11.51 2.73 -11.38
CA LEU A 526 -11.71 1.67 -10.36
C LEU A 526 -10.40 1.21 -9.71
N SER A 527 -9.28 1.29 -10.45
CA SER A 527 -7.97 0.89 -9.94
C SER A 527 -7.34 1.90 -8.98
N VAL A 528 -8.00 3.04 -8.74
CA VAL A 528 -7.56 4.08 -7.80
C VAL A 528 -8.53 4.13 -6.62
N GLN A 529 -8.04 4.58 -5.46
CA GLN A 529 -8.87 4.87 -4.30
C GLN A 529 -9.96 5.90 -4.64
N ASN A 530 -11.01 5.94 -3.81
CA ASN A 530 -12.18 6.78 -4.01
C ASN A 530 -11.79 8.23 -4.38
N VAL A 531 -12.27 8.66 -5.54
CA VAL A 531 -11.92 9.94 -6.18
C VAL A 531 -12.61 11.13 -5.52
N PHE A 532 -13.75 10.89 -4.88
CA PHE A 532 -14.54 11.94 -4.23
C PHE A 532 -14.01 12.25 -2.83
N TYR A 533 -13.82 13.52 -2.54
CA TYR A 533 -13.48 14.02 -1.21
C TYR A 533 -14.72 14.59 -0.54
N ARG A 534 -15.03 14.14 0.68
CA ARG A 534 -16.23 14.56 1.42
C ARG A 534 -15.85 15.10 2.81
N PRO A 535 -15.39 16.37 2.91
CA PRO A 535 -15.02 16.97 4.19
C PRO A 535 -16.26 17.16 5.09
N LYS A 536 -16.12 16.94 6.41
CA LYS A 536 -17.20 17.02 7.40
C LYS A 536 -17.93 18.38 7.38
N ASP A 537 -17.18 19.48 7.25
CA ASP A 537 -17.76 20.84 7.29
C ASP A 537 -18.55 21.22 6.02
N LYS A 538 -18.26 20.57 4.88
CA LYS A 538 -18.82 20.92 3.57
C LYS A 538 -19.50 19.74 2.88
N GLN A 539 -20.04 18.80 3.65
CA GLN A 539 -20.68 17.58 3.13
C GLN A 539 -21.78 17.89 2.10
N ALA A 540 -22.73 18.78 2.45
CA ALA A 540 -23.84 19.12 1.57
C ALA A 540 -23.37 19.73 0.23
N LEU A 541 -22.33 20.57 0.25
CA LEU A 541 -21.77 21.17 -0.96
C LEU A 541 -21.03 20.11 -1.81
N ALA A 542 -20.27 19.22 -1.16
CA ALA A 542 -19.60 18.12 -1.85
C ALA A 542 -20.63 17.17 -2.52
N ASP A 543 -21.71 16.83 -1.81
CA ASP A 543 -22.79 15.99 -2.33
C ASP A 543 -23.53 16.68 -3.50
N GLN A 544 -23.76 18.00 -3.42
CA GLN A 544 -24.34 18.78 -4.53
C GLN A 544 -23.43 18.78 -5.77
N LYS A 545 -22.11 18.94 -5.58
CA LYS A 545 -21.14 18.90 -6.69
C LYS A 545 -21.06 17.51 -7.30
N LYS A 546 -21.04 16.47 -6.47
CA LYS A 546 -21.06 15.08 -6.90
C LYS A 546 -22.31 14.73 -7.71
N ALA A 547 -23.48 15.20 -7.28
CA ALA A 547 -24.75 14.98 -7.97
C ALA A 547 -24.76 15.47 -9.42
N LYS A 548 -23.94 16.48 -9.77
CA LYS A 548 -23.79 16.97 -11.16
C LYS A 548 -23.19 15.93 -12.11
N PHE A 549 -22.43 14.98 -11.58
CA PHE A 549 -21.76 13.94 -12.37
C PHE A 549 -22.55 12.63 -12.42
N HIS A 550 -23.58 12.49 -11.57
CA HIS A 550 -24.36 11.26 -11.45
C HIS A 550 -24.97 10.88 -12.79
N GLN A 551 -24.66 9.66 -13.24
CA GLN A 551 -25.29 9.06 -14.42
C GLN A 551 -26.41 8.12 -13.97
N PRO A 552 -27.60 8.21 -14.58
CA PRO A 552 -28.77 7.42 -14.19
C PRO A 552 -28.59 5.92 -14.41
N GLU A 553 -27.64 5.51 -15.25
CA GLU A 553 -27.30 4.13 -15.59
C GLU A 553 -26.43 3.45 -14.53
N GLY A 554 -25.59 4.20 -13.79
CA GLY A 554 -24.75 3.66 -12.73
C GLY A 554 -23.51 4.47 -12.34
N ASP A 555 -22.85 3.99 -11.28
CA ASP A 555 -21.65 4.59 -10.69
C ASP A 555 -20.44 4.47 -11.61
N HIS A 556 -20.29 3.35 -12.33
CA HIS A 556 -19.20 3.16 -13.30
C HIS A 556 -19.20 4.26 -14.38
N LEU A 557 -20.38 4.62 -14.87
CA LEU A 557 -20.56 5.70 -15.85
C LEU A 557 -20.42 7.08 -15.20
N THR A 558 -20.73 7.21 -13.92
CA THR A 558 -20.43 8.41 -13.13
C THR A 558 -18.92 8.67 -13.05
N LEU A 559 -18.11 7.63 -12.82
CA LEU A 559 -16.64 7.74 -12.84
C LEU A 559 -16.12 8.16 -14.23
N LEU A 560 -16.71 7.62 -15.31
CA LEU A 560 -16.39 8.04 -16.67
C LEU A 560 -16.73 9.53 -16.91
N ALA A 561 -17.90 9.98 -16.45
CA ALA A 561 -18.33 11.38 -16.58
C ALA A 561 -17.39 12.34 -15.82
N VAL A 562 -16.92 11.95 -14.63
CA VAL A 562 -15.94 12.72 -13.86
C VAL A 562 -14.62 12.85 -14.62
N TYR A 563 -14.07 11.74 -15.12
CA TYR A 563 -12.80 11.76 -15.84
C TYR A 563 -12.88 12.56 -17.14
N ASN A 564 -13.96 12.40 -17.91
CA ASN A 564 -14.19 13.16 -19.13
C ASN A 564 -14.37 14.66 -18.85
N SER A 565 -15.09 15.01 -17.78
CA SER A 565 -15.22 16.42 -17.35
C SER A 565 -13.87 17.02 -16.98
N TRP A 566 -13.01 16.25 -16.29
CA TRP A 566 -11.66 16.71 -15.96
C TRP A 566 -10.76 16.86 -17.20
N LYS A 567 -10.84 15.92 -18.15
CA LYS A 567 -10.16 15.97 -19.45
C LYS A 567 -10.57 17.21 -20.26
N ASN A 568 -11.87 17.51 -20.30
CA ASN A 568 -12.41 18.68 -21.01
C ASN A 568 -11.94 20.00 -20.39
N ASN A 569 -11.73 20.03 -19.08
CA ASN A 569 -11.16 21.17 -18.35
C ASN A 569 -9.61 21.17 -18.31
N LYS A 570 -8.97 20.55 -19.32
CA LYS A 570 -7.51 20.52 -19.52
C LYS A 570 -6.73 20.03 -18.30
N PHE A 571 -7.28 19.06 -17.55
CA PHE A 571 -6.63 18.46 -16.38
C PHE A 571 -6.32 19.47 -15.25
N SER A 572 -7.14 20.51 -15.10
CA SER A 572 -6.95 21.60 -14.14
C SER A 572 -7.05 21.14 -12.67
N ASN A 573 -6.05 21.52 -11.87
CA ASN A 573 -6.06 21.30 -10.41
C ASN A 573 -7.12 22.15 -9.68
N PRO A 574 -7.27 23.47 -9.97
CA PRO A 574 -8.36 24.27 -9.41
C PRO A 574 -9.75 23.66 -9.63
N TRP A 575 -10.01 23.11 -10.83
CA TRP A 575 -11.28 22.46 -11.13
C TRP A 575 -11.55 21.26 -10.22
N CYS A 576 -10.53 20.46 -9.91
CA CYS A 576 -10.65 19.35 -8.97
C CYS A 576 -11.03 19.84 -7.57
N TYR A 577 -10.39 20.91 -7.10
CA TYR A 577 -10.66 21.48 -5.78
C TYR A 577 -12.10 22.03 -5.67
N GLU A 578 -12.57 22.76 -6.67
CA GLU A 578 -13.93 23.32 -6.73
C GLU A 578 -15.05 22.26 -6.78
N ASN A 579 -14.73 21.06 -7.25
CA ASN A 579 -15.66 19.93 -7.37
C ASN A 579 -15.43 18.85 -6.31
N PHE A 580 -14.57 19.10 -5.31
CA PHE A 580 -14.24 18.14 -4.25
C PHE A 580 -13.72 16.80 -4.79
N ILE A 581 -12.87 16.86 -5.80
CA ILE A 581 -12.23 15.70 -6.42
C ILE A 581 -10.74 15.71 -6.09
N GLN A 582 -10.20 14.54 -5.75
CA GLN A 582 -8.78 14.37 -5.47
C GLN A 582 -7.96 14.37 -6.75
N ALA A 583 -7.25 15.48 -7.02
CA ALA A 583 -6.44 15.64 -8.23
C ALA A 583 -5.34 14.55 -8.37
N ARG A 584 -4.75 14.11 -7.27
CA ARG A 584 -3.76 13.02 -7.25
C ARG A 584 -4.34 11.71 -7.77
N SER A 585 -5.54 11.35 -7.31
CA SER A 585 -6.22 10.12 -7.70
C SER A 585 -6.53 10.13 -9.20
N LEU A 586 -6.98 11.27 -9.74
CA LEU A 586 -7.22 11.43 -11.16
C LEU A 586 -5.94 11.37 -12.02
N ARG A 587 -4.85 12.01 -11.59
CA ARG A 587 -3.55 11.89 -12.28
C ARG A 587 -3.07 10.44 -12.31
N ARG A 588 -3.19 9.74 -11.18
CA ARG A 588 -2.86 8.31 -11.11
C ARG A 588 -3.75 7.48 -12.04
N ALA A 589 -5.05 7.77 -12.11
CA ALA A 589 -5.95 7.11 -13.06
C ALA A 589 -5.53 7.37 -14.51
N GLN A 590 -5.09 8.59 -14.84
CA GLN A 590 -4.55 8.93 -16.16
C GLN A 590 -3.28 8.13 -16.49
N ASP A 591 -2.37 7.97 -15.54
CA ASP A 591 -1.13 7.21 -15.75
C ASP A 591 -1.41 5.71 -15.92
N ILE A 592 -2.32 5.15 -15.11
CA ILE A 592 -2.83 3.78 -15.28
C ILE A 592 -3.44 3.62 -16.68
N ARG A 593 -4.27 4.57 -17.11
CA ARG A 593 -4.92 4.56 -18.42
C ARG A 593 -3.91 4.55 -19.56
N LYS A 594 -2.86 5.37 -19.49
CA LYS A 594 -1.77 5.41 -20.49
C LYS A 594 -1.02 4.08 -20.56
N GLN A 595 -0.76 3.45 -19.40
CA GLN A 595 -0.10 2.15 -19.39
C GLN A 595 -0.97 1.02 -19.92
N MET A 596 -2.24 0.99 -19.55
CA MET A 596 -3.18 0.01 -20.08
C MET A 596 -3.32 0.15 -21.58
N LEU A 597 -3.36 1.40 -22.10
CA LEU A 597 -3.30 1.68 -23.53
C LEU A 597 -2.04 1.07 -24.16
N GLY A 598 -0.86 1.30 -23.58
CA GLY A 598 0.40 0.71 -24.08
C GLY A 598 0.46 -0.83 -24.03
N ILE A 599 -0.28 -1.48 -23.13
CA ILE A 599 -0.44 -2.95 -23.15
C ILE A 599 -1.41 -3.36 -24.26
N MET A 600 -2.55 -2.65 -24.40
CA MET A 600 -3.53 -2.92 -25.44
C MET A 600 -2.93 -2.79 -26.85
N ASP A 601 -2.14 -1.74 -27.10
CA ASP A 601 -1.45 -1.52 -28.38
C ASP A 601 -0.46 -2.64 -28.69
N ARG A 602 0.33 -3.08 -27.70
CA ARG A 602 1.27 -4.22 -27.85
C ARG A 602 0.55 -5.52 -28.22
N HIS A 603 -0.65 -5.74 -27.70
CA HIS A 603 -1.46 -6.93 -28.00
C HIS A 603 -2.45 -6.74 -29.17
N LYS A 604 -2.37 -5.61 -29.90
CA LYS A 604 -3.25 -5.27 -31.04
C LYS A 604 -4.73 -5.31 -30.67
N LEU A 605 -5.07 -4.69 -29.54
CA LEU A 605 -6.46 -4.51 -29.08
C LEU A 605 -6.94 -3.11 -29.46
N ASP A 606 -7.83 -3.03 -30.45
CA ASP A 606 -8.29 -1.75 -30.98
C ASP A 606 -9.07 -0.93 -29.95
N VAL A 607 -8.72 0.35 -29.86
CA VAL A 607 -9.39 1.32 -28.98
C VAL A 607 -10.44 2.07 -29.78
N VAL A 608 -11.71 1.72 -29.51
CA VAL A 608 -12.88 2.26 -30.19
C VAL A 608 -13.83 2.86 -29.15
N SER A 609 -14.31 4.07 -29.40
CA SER A 609 -15.34 4.71 -28.60
C SER A 609 -16.74 4.32 -29.08
N CYS A 610 -17.63 4.07 -28.13
CA CYS A 610 -19.05 3.83 -28.40
C CYS A 610 -19.91 5.10 -28.37
N GLY A 611 -19.29 6.27 -28.13
CA GLY A 611 -19.97 7.56 -28.05
C GLY A 611 -21.03 7.57 -26.94
N LYS A 612 -22.30 7.76 -27.30
CA LYS A 612 -23.43 7.82 -26.35
C LYS A 612 -24.10 6.46 -26.10
N ALA A 613 -23.62 5.37 -26.69
CA ALA A 613 -24.23 4.05 -26.55
C ALA A 613 -23.85 3.37 -25.22
N THR A 614 -24.37 3.90 -24.11
CA THR A 614 -24.10 3.43 -22.73
C THR A 614 -24.40 1.95 -22.50
N VAL A 615 -25.37 1.40 -23.24
CA VAL A 615 -25.73 -0.04 -23.19
C VAL A 615 -24.54 -0.95 -23.50
N ARG A 616 -23.65 -0.57 -24.43
CA ARG A 616 -22.46 -1.38 -24.76
C ARG A 616 -21.49 -1.44 -23.59
N VAL A 617 -21.35 -0.33 -22.86
CA VAL A 617 -20.52 -0.25 -21.64
C VAL A 617 -21.14 -1.11 -20.54
N GLN A 618 -22.46 -1.04 -20.32
CA GLN A 618 -23.13 -1.88 -19.32
C GLN A 618 -23.02 -3.37 -19.64
N LYS A 619 -23.14 -3.77 -20.92
CA LYS A 619 -22.90 -5.14 -21.37
C LYS A 619 -21.47 -5.59 -21.08
N ALA A 620 -20.47 -4.74 -21.36
CA ALA A 620 -19.07 -5.05 -21.05
C ALA A 620 -18.85 -5.23 -19.54
N ILE A 621 -19.42 -4.37 -18.69
CA ILE A 621 -19.37 -4.52 -17.22
C ILE A 621 -20.01 -5.84 -16.79
N CYS A 622 -21.21 -6.14 -17.30
CA CYS A 622 -21.93 -7.37 -17.02
C CYS A 622 -21.10 -8.62 -17.38
N SER A 623 -20.35 -8.59 -18.49
CA SER A 623 -19.50 -9.73 -18.90
C SER A 623 -18.37 -10.07 -17.92
N GLY A 624 -17.84 -9.07 -17.20
CA GLY A 624 -16.78 -9.26 -16.20
C GLY A 624 -17.33 -9.58 -14.81
N PHE A 625 -18.43 -8.92 -14.43
CA PHE A 625 -19.00 -8.96 -13.09
C PHE A 625 -20.34 -9.73 -13.01
N PHE A 626 -20.61 -10.66 -13.92
CA PHE A 626 -21.86 -11.44 -13.91
C PHE A 626 -22.07 -12.23 -12.60
N ARG A 627 -20.99 -12.61 -11.91
CA ARG A 627 -21.04 -13.26 -10.59
C ARG A 627 -21.57 -12.31 -9.51
N ASN A 628 -21.24 -11.03 -9.63
CA ASN A 628 -21.58 -9.97 -8.68
C ASN A 628 -22.88 -9.28 -9.08
N ALA A 629 -23.93 -10.07 -9.31
CA ALA A 629 -25.25 -9.60 -9.68
C ALA A 629 -26.23 -9.72 -8.52
N ALA A 630 -27.07 -8.71 -8.34
CA ALA A 630 -28.10 -8.66 -7.31
C ALA A 630 -29.46 -8.24 -7.90
N LYS A 631 -30.52 -8.77 -7.30
CA LYS A 631 -31.92 -8.47 -7.63
C LYS A 631 -32.61 -7.79 -6.46
N LYS A 632 -33.39 -6.76 -6.74
CA LYS A 632 -34.22 -6.09 -5.74
C LYS A 632 -35.23 -7.08 -5.12
N ASP A 633 -35.19 -7.16 -3.80
CA ASP A 633 -36.18 -7.87 -3.00
C ASP A 633 -37.32 -6.89 -2.62
N PRO A 634 -38.59 -7.26 -2.79
CA PRO A 634 -39.72 -6.41 -2.39
C PRO A 634 -39.76 -6.04 -0.89
N GLN A 635 -39.14 -6.84 -0.01
CA GLN A 635 -39.19 -6.67 1.44
C GLN A 635 -37.86 -6.19 2.04
N GLU A 636 -36.74 -6.80 1.66
CA GLU A 636 -35.48 -6.67 2.42
C GLU A 636 -34.36 -5.88 1.70
N GLY A 637 -34.65 -5.23 0.57
CA GLY A 637 -33.67 -4.44 -0.18
C GLY A 637 -33.22 -5.15 -1.46
N TYR A 638 -32.06 -5.81 -1.46
CA TYR A 638 -31.58 -6.64 -2.59
C TYR A 638 -31.11 -8.00 -2.11
N ARG A 639 -31.16 -9.00 -3.00
CA ARG A 639 -30.55 -10.31 -2.82
C ARG A 639 -29.52 -10.60 -3.89
N THR A 640 -28.37 -11.13 -3.50
CA THR A 640 -27.37 -11.65 -4.44
C THR A 640 -27.93 -12.88 -5.18
N LEU A 641 -27.59 -13.04 -6.46
CA LEU A 641 -28.15 -14.16 -7.25
C LEU A 641 -27.59 -15.53 -6.84
N ILE A 642 -26.36 -15.56 -6.34
CA ILE A 642 -25.63 -16.79 -6.02
C ILE A 642 -25.96 -17.23 -4.60
N ASP A 643 -25.62 -16.38 -3.62
CA ASP A 643 -25.69 -16.75 -2.20
C ASP A 643 -27.02 -16.38 -1.54
N GLN A 644 -27.91 -15.68 -2.26
CA GLN A 644 -29.21 -15.19 -1.75
C GLN A 644 -29.08 -14.30 -0.50
N GLN A 645 -27.90 -13.69 -0.31
CA GLN A 645 -27.58 -12.80 0.79
C GLN A 645 -28.27 -11.45 0.62
N VAL A 646 -28.73 -10.89 1.74
CA VAL A 646 -29.42 -9.61 1.77
C VAL A 646 -28.40 -8.47 1.78
N VAL A 647 -28.40 -7.69 0.70
CA VAL A 647 -27.43 -6.62 0.47
C VAL A 647 -28.13 -5.30 0.18
N TYR A 648 -27.45 -4.19 0.44
CA TYR A 648 -27.99 -2.84 0.26
C TYR A 648 -27.10 -2.01 -0.66
N ILE A 649 -27.67 -1.08 -1.41
CA ILE A 649 -26.87 -0.10 -2.16
C ILE A 649 -26.22 0.86 -1.14
N HIS A 650 -24.91 1.07 -1.26
CA HIS A 650 -24.21 2.00 -0.39
C HIS A 650 -24.74 3.45 -0.57
N PRO A 651 -24.93 4.24 0.51
CA PRO A 651 -25.48 5.59 0.42
C PRO A 651 -24.68 6.57 -0.46
N SER A 652 -23.40 6.28 -0.71
CA SER A 652 -22.57 7.09 -1.61
C SER A 652 -22.85 6.84 -3.10
N SER A 653 -23.63 5.82 -3.46
CA SER A 653 -23.93 5.49 -4.85
C SER A 653 -24.91 6.49 -5.47
N ALA A 654 -24.74 6.79 -6.76
CA ALA A 654 -25.70 7.55 -7.54
C ALA A 654 -27.06 6.86 -7.65
N LEU A 655 -27.10 5.53 -7.50
CA LEU A 655 -28.32 4.71 -7.63
C LEU A 655 -29.11 4.55 -6.32
N PHE A 656 -28.63 5.10 -5.21
CA PHE A 656 -29.24 4.93 -3.89
C PHE A 656 -30.73 5.31 -3.85
N ASN A 657 -31.10 6.42 -4.51
CA ASN A 657 -32.48 6.91 -4.52
C ASN A 657 -33.37 6.28 -5.61
N ARG A 658 -32.78 5.73 -6.69
CA ARG A 658 -33.54 5.19 -7.83
C ARG A 658 -33.97 3.74 -7.62
N GLN A 659 -33.12 2.96 -6.95
CA GLN A 659 -33.35 1.55 -6.62
C GLN A 659 -33.88 0.67 -7.79
N PRO A 660 -33.08 0.49 -8.86
CA PRO A 660 -33.38 -0.36 -10.01
C PRO A 660 -33.61 -1.84 -9.64
N GLU A 661 -34.36 -2.60 -10.45
CA GLU A 661 -34.68 -4.01 -10.11
C GLU A 661 -33.46 -4.95 -10.20
N TRP A 662 -32.58 -4.74 -11.19
CA TRP A 662 -31.42 -5.60 -11.43
C TRP A 662 -30.15 -4.77 -11.50
N VAL A 663 -29.13 -5.20 -10.75
CA VAL A 663 -27.87 -4.49 -10.64
C VAL A 663 -26.68 -5.44 -10.64
N VAL A 664 -25.55 -4.90 -11.08
CA VAL A 664 -24.22 -5.47 -10.89
C VAL A 664 -23.42 -4.52 -10.00
N TYR A 665 -22.61 -5.09 -9.10
CA TYR A 665 -21.78 -4.34 -8.17
C TYR A 665 -20.29 -4.71 -8.34
N HIS A 666 -19.40 -3.77 -8.02
CA HIS A 666 -17.96 -3.99 -8.09
C HIS A 666 -17.46 -4.76 -6.86
N GLU A 667 -17.68 -4.18 -5.68
CA GLU A 667 -17.27 -4.73 -4.39
C GLU A 667 -18.45 -4.78 -3.42
N LEU A 668 -18.37 -5.72 -2.48
CA LEU A 668 -19.32 -5.89 -1.39
C LEU A 668 -18.55 -5.70 -0.10
N VAL A 669 -18.97 -4.72 0.71
CA VAL A 669 -18.27 -4.33 1.92
C VAL A 669 -19.21 -4.52 3.11
N LEU A 670 -18.78 -5.32 4.08
CA LEU A 670 -19.48 -5.45 5.35
C LEU A 670 -19.02 -4.33 6.31
N THR A 671 -19.96 -3.47 6.72
CA THR A 671 -19.78 -2.54 7.85
C THR A 671 -20.77 -2.89 8.95
N THR A 672 -21.83 -2.09 9.14
CA THR A 672 -22.99 -2.43 9.97
C THR A 672 -23.99 -3.31 9.23
N LYS A 673 -24.05 -3.16 7.90
CA LYS A 673 -24.80 -3.98 6.96
C LYS A 673 -23.91 -4.29 5.77
N GLU A 674 -24.34 -5.24 4.96
CA GLU A 674 -23.68 -5.57 3.70
C GLU A 674 -24.05 -4.53 2.64
N TYR A 675 -23.06 -3.75 2.22
CA TYR A 675 -23.25 -2.69 1.23
C TYR A 675 -22.54 -3.02 -0.08
N MET A 676 -23.29 -2.94 -1.17
CA MET A 676 -22.77 -2.96 -2.54
C MET A 676 -22.23 -1.58 -2.90
N ARG A 677 -21.01 -1.53 -3.44
CA ARG A 677 -20.40 -0.31 -3.97
C ARG A 677 -20.18 -0.41 -5.48
N GLU A 678 -20.11 0.78 -6.08
CA GLU A 678 -20.02 1.01 -7.53
C GLU A 678 -21.05 0.18 -8.29
N VAL A 679 -22.32 0.57 -8.17
CA VAL A 679 -23.45 -0.20 -8.68
C VAL A 679 -23.83 0.27 -10.09
N THR A 680 -24.22 -0.65 -10.97
CA THR A 680 -24.70 -0.32 -12.32
C THR A 680 -25.91 -1.14 -12.69
N THR A 681 -26.86 -0.50 -13.36
CA THR A 681 -28.09 -1.13 -13.84
C THR A 681 -27.80 -2.09 -14.98
N ILE A 682 -28.47 -3.23 -14.98
CA ILE A 682 -28.33 -4.25 -16.02
C ILE A 682 -29.67 -4.81 -16.47
N ASP A 683 -29.74 -5.30 -17.71
CA ASP A 683 -30.82 -6.16 -18.17
C ASP A 683 -30.45 -7.63 -17.84
N PRO A 684 -31.32 -8.39 -17.15
CA PRO A 684 -31.07 -9.80 -16.83
C PRO A 684 -30.81 -10.69 -18.05
N ARG A 685 -31.27 -10.31 -19.25
CA ARG A 685 -30.98 -11.05 -20.49
C ARG A 685 -29.47 -11.13 -20.78
N TRP A 686 -28.72 -10.10 -20.42
CA TRP A 686 -27.28 -10.06 -20.66
C TRP A 686 -26.51 -11.06 -19.80
N LEU A 687 -26.99 -11.36 -18.59
CA LEU A 687 -26.37 -12.37 -17.71
C LEU A 687 -26.41 -13.76 -18.38
N VAL A 688 -27.52 -14.08 -19.04
CA VAL A 688 -27.68 -15.35 -19.78
C VAL A 688 -26.86 -15.34 -21.08
N GLU A 689 -26.77 -14.20 -21.76
CA GLU A 689 -25.96 -14.02 -22.99
C GLU A 689 -24.47 -14.25 -22.71
N PHE A 690 -23.92 -13.65 -21.65
CA PHE A 690 -22.49 -13.69 -21.35
C PHE A 690 -22.05 -14.90 -20.52
N SER A 691 -22.96 -15.54 -19.79
CA SER A 691 -22.66 -16.71 -18.97
C SER A 691 -23.80 -17.74 -19.00
N PRO A 692 -24.05 -18.39 -20.15
CA PRO A 692 -25.12 -19.38 -20.30
C PRO A 692 -24.86 -20.67 -19.50
N ALA A 693 -23.59 -20.95 -19.18
CA ALA A 693 -23.21 -22.07 -18.32
C ALA A 693 -23.68 -21.85 -16.88
N PHE A 694 -23.70 -20.59 -16.42
CA PHE A 694 -24.02 -20.23 -15.04
C PHE A 694 -25.50 -19.83 -14.88
N PHE A 695 -26.03 -19.01 -15.78
CA PHE A 695 -27.40 -18.53 -15.73
C PHE A 695 -28.26 -19.17 -16.81
N LYS A 696 -29.43 -19.69 -16.40
CA LYS A 696 -30.45 -20.18 -17.31
C LYS A 696 -31.76 -19.46 -17.04
N VAL A 697 -32.48 -19.11 -18.11
CA VAL A 697 -33.83 -18.56 -17.99
C VAL A 697 -34.72 -19.64 -17.39
N SER A 698 -35.40 -19.31 -16.28
CA SER A 698 -36.36 -20.22 -15.68
C SER A 698 -37.51 -20.46 -16.65
N ASP A 699 -37.87 -21.73 -16.86
CA ASP A 699 -39.04 -22.11 -17.66
C ASP A 699 -40.31 -21.46 -17.06
N PRO A 700 -41.03 -20.59 -17.81
CA PRO A 700 -42.21 -19.90 -17.31
C PRO A 700 -43.35 -20.86 -16.93
N THR A 701 -43.33 -22.09 -17.43
CA THR A 701 -44.35 -23.11 -17.14
C THR A 701 -44.08 -23.90 -15.85
N ARG A 702 -42.86 -23.82 -15.28
CA ARG A 702 -42.46 -24.58 -14.09
C ARG A 702 -42.11 -23.65 -12.93
N LEU A 703 -42.84 -23.80 -11.83
CA LEU A 703 -42.52 -23.14 -10.56
C LEU A 703 -41.15 -23.59 -10.05
N SER A 704 -40.23 -22.63 -9.87
CA SER A 704 -38.92 -22.90 -9.25
C SER A 704 -39.08 -23.40 -7.82
N LYS A 705 -38.09 -24.16 -7.31
CA LYS A 705 -38.08 -24.63 -5.91
C LYS A 705 -38.24 -23.46 -4.93
N GLN A 706 -37.62 -22.32 -5.22
CA GLN A 706 -37.73 -21.10 -4.42
C GLN A 706 -39.15 -20.54 -4.43
N LYS A 707 -39.80 -20.39 -5.60
CA LYS A 707 -41.19 -19.93 -5.68
C LYS A 707 -42.16 -20.88 -4.95
N LYS A 708 -41.88 -22.19 -4.96
CA LYS A 708 -42.68 -23.17 -4.18
C LYS A 708 -42.50 -23.03 -2.66
N GLN A 709 -41.34 -22.55 -2.21
CA GLN A 709 -41.02 -22.37 -0.79
C GLN A 709 -41.43 -21.00 -0.24
N GLN A 710 -41.72 -20.03 -1.11
CA GLN A 710 -42.21 -18.71 -0.70
C GLN A 710 -43.54 -18.84 0.04
N ARG A 711 -43.61 -18.17 1.20
CA ARG A 711 -44.83 -18.06 2.01
C ARG A 711 -45.35 -16.63 1.88
N LEU A 712 -46.65 -16.49 1.65
CA LEU A 712 -47.31 -15.21 1.66
C LEU A 712 -47.87 -14.97 3.06
N GLU A 713 -47.57 -13.81 3.63
CA GLU A 713 -48.19 -13.34 4.86
C GLU A 713 -49.17 -12.20 4.50
N PRO A 714 -50.31 -12.09 5.20
CA PRO A 714 -51.22 -10.98 5.00
C PRO A 714 -50.58 -9.66 5.43
N LEU A 715 -51.13 -8.55 4.93
CA LEU A 715 -50.66 -7.21 5.29
C LEU A 715 -50.74 -7.00 6.81
N TYR A 716 -49.74 -6.31 7.34
CA TYR A 716 -49.67 -6.00 8.77
C TYR A 716 -50.84 -5.10 9.20
N ASN A 717 -51.61 -5.56 10.17
CA ASN A 717 -52.67 -4.79 10.81
C ASN A 717 -52.27 -4.49 12.26
N ARG A 718 -52.10 -3.20 12.60
CA ARG A 718 -51.68 -2.77 13.95
C ARG A 718 -52.67 -3.16 15.06
N TYR A 719 -53.94 -3.36 14.71
CA TYR A 719 -55.02 -3.64 15.68
C TYR A 719 -55.21 -5.13 15.97
N GLU A 720 -54.58 -6.01 15.19
CA GLU A 720 -54.69 -7.46 15.37
C GLU A 720 -53.36 -8.04 15.83
N GLU A 721 -53.43 -9.02 16.74
CA GLU A 721 -52.23 -9.74 17.15
C GLU A 721 -51.62 -10.50 15.95
N PRO A 722 -50.29 -10.48 15.80
CA PRO A 722 -49.61 -11.22 14.74
C PRO A 722 -50.04 -12.70 14.73
N ASN A 723 -50.43 -13.22 13.56
CA ASN A 723 -50.91 -14.60 13.37
C ASN A 723 -52.26 -14.96 14.04
N ALA A 724 -53.03 -14.01 14.55
CA ALA A 724 -54.38 -14.27 15.09
C ALA A 724 -55.35 -14.80 14.02
N TRP A 725 -55.16 -14.38 12.77
CA TRP A 725 -55.91 -14.86 11.59
C TRP A 725 -55.71 -16.36 11.29
N ARG A 726 -54.68 -17.02 11.85
CA ARG A 726 -54.42 -18.43 11.59
C ARG A 726 -55.45 -19.30 12.32
N ILE A 727 -56.17 -20.13 11.55
CA ILE A 727 -57.18 -21.08 12.06
C ILE A 727 -56.59 -22.01 13.15
N SER A 728 -55.32 -22.41 13.00
CA SER A 728 -54.60 -23.24 13.98
C SER A 728 -54.44 -22.58 15.35
N ARG A 729 -54.42 -21.24 15.41
CA ARG A 729 -54.35 -20.48 16.66
C ARG A 729 -55.75 -20.21 17.23
N ALA A 730 -56.74 -20.00 16.36
CA ALA A 730 -58.14 -19.85 16.78
C ALA A 730 -58.65 -21.10 17.52
N PHE A 731 -58.23 -22.30 17.10
CA PHE A 731 -58.56 -23.56 17.78
C PHE A 731 -57.91 -23.76 19.15
N ARG A 732 -56.81 -23.06 19.45
CA ARG A 732 -56.13 -23.14 20.77
C ARG A 732 -56.73 -22.19 21.83
N ARG A 733 -57.65 -21.31 21.44
CA ARG A 733 -58.34 -20.35 22.33
C ARG A 733 -59.74 -20.80 22.76
N ARG A 734 -60.25 -21.89 22.17
CA ARG A 734 -61.39 -22.65 22.68
C ARG A 734 -60.86 -23.81 23.50
#